data_AF-U6D3B4-F1
#
_entry.id   AF-U6D3B4-F1
#
_cell.length_a   1.000
_cell.length_b   1.000
_cell.length_c   1.000
_cell.angle_alpha   90.00
_cell.angle_beta   90.00
_cell.angle_gamma   90.00
#
_symmetry.space_group_name_H-M   'P 1'
#
loop_
_entity.id
_entity.type
_entity.pdbx_description
1 polymer ?
#
loop_
_entity_poly.entity_id
_entity_poly.type
_entity_poly.pdbx_seq_one_letter_code
_entity_poly.pdbx_strand_id
1 'polypeptide(L)'
;MGEKLELRLKSPVGAEPAVYPWPLPVYDKHHDAAHEIIETIRWVCEEIPDLKLAMENYVLIDYDTKSFESMQRLCDKYNRAIDSIHQLWKGTTQPMKLNTRPSNGLLRHILQQVYNHSVTDPEKLNNYEPFSPEVYGETSFDLVAQMIDEIKMTEDDLFVDLGSGVGQVVLQVAAATNCKHHYGVEKADIPAKYAETMDREFRKWMKWYGKKHAEYTLERGDFLSEEWRERIANTSVIFVNNFAFGPEVDHQLKERFANMKEGGRIVSSKPFAPLNFRINSRNLSDIGTIMRVVELSPLKGSVSWTGKPVSYYLHTIDRTILENYFSSLKNPKLREEQEAARRRQQRESKSATTTPTKGPESKAAAPADAPTDSGAEEEKAGATTIKKPSPSKARKKKLNKKGRKMAGRKRGRPKKMSTANPERKPKKSQTALDLLHAQATPQTAAPSPQDAYKSPHSPFYQLPPSVQRHPPDQLLLAPTPPALQKLLESFKIQYLQFLAYTKTAQYKASLQQLLDQEKEKNARLLGAAQQLFGHCQAQKEEIKRLFQQKLDELGVKALTYNDLIQAQKEISAHNQQLREQTEQLQKDNGELRTQSLRLLKARCEELKLDWSTLSLENLLKEKQALRTQISEKQRHCLELQISIVELEKSQRRQELLQLKSCVPPDDGLSAHLRGK
;
A
#
# COMPACT_ATOMS: atom_id res chain seq x y z
N MET A 1 25.42 -42.23 22.25
CA MET A 1 24.61 -41.02 21.95
C MET A 1 23.66 -41.40 20.83
N GLY A 2 22.43 -40.88 20.79
CA GLY A 2 21.57 -41.09 19.62
C GLY A 2 22.10 -40.28 18.43
N GLU A 3 22.12 -40.87 17.24
CA GLU A 3 22.45 -40.14 16.03
C GLU A 3 21.38 -39.08 15.76
N LYS A 4 21.79 -37.85 15.41
CA LYS A 4 20.84 -36.83 14.97
C LYS A 4 20.46 -37.14 13.54
N LEU A 5 19.18 -37.44 13.33
CA LEU A 5 18.61 -37.57 11.99
C LEU A 5 18.72 -36.23 11.25
N GLU A 6 19.15 -36.29 10.00
CA GLU A 6 19.34 -35.14 9.12
C GLU A 6 19.05 -35.53 7.67
N LEU A 7 18.70 -34.55 6.85
CA LEU A 7 18.49 -34.68 5.42
C LEU A 7 19.57 -33.90 4.68
N ARG A 8 20.06 -34.44 3.57
CA ARG A 8 21.14 -33.84 2.77
C ARG A 8 20.74 -33.71 1.30
N LEU A 9 21.02 -32.56 0.70
CA LEU A 9 20.95 -32.35 -0.75
C LEU A 9 22.35 -32.06 -1.31
N LYS A 10 22.83 -32.89 -2.24
CA LYS A 10 24.06 -32.64 -2.99
C LYS A 10 23.92 -31.43 -3.91
N SER A 11 24.94 -30.58 -3.94
CA SER A 11 24.99 -29.45 -4.89
C SER A 11 25.04 -29.97 -6.33
N PRO A 12 24.28 -29.38 -7.27
CA PRO A 12 24.40 -29.69 -8.70
C PRO A 12 25.80 -29.48 -9.26
N VAL A 13 26.63 -28.64 -8.63
CA VAL A 13 27.99 -28.30 -9.09
C VAL A 13 29.10 -28.80 -8.17
N GLY A 14 28.78 -29.71 -7.23
CA GLY A 14 29.77 -30.32 -6.33
C GLY A 14 30.28 -29.40 -5.22
N ALA A 15 29.54 -28.34 -4.87
CA ALA A 15 29.75 -27.63 -3.61
C ALA A 15 29.30 -28.49 -2.40
N GLU A 16 29.61 -28.03 -1.19
CA GLU A 16 29.19 -28.68 0.06
C GLU A 16 27.67 -28.97 0.08
N PRO A 17 27.23 -30.17 0.50
CA PRO A 17 25.81 -30.49 0.58
C PRO A 17 25.04 -29.53 1.50
N ALA A 18 23.82 -29.20 1.12
CA ALA A 18 22.89 -28.55 2.04
C ALA A 18 22.43 -29.58 3.07
N VAL A 19 22.50 -29.24 4.36
CA VAL A 19 22.16 -30.15 5.48
C VAL A 19 21.00 -29.54 6.27
N TYR A 20 19.95 -30.32 6.48
CA TYR A 20 18.76 -29.93 7.22
C TYR A 20 18.55 -30.87 8.42
N PRO A 21 18.44 -30.36 9.67
CA PRO A 21 18.21 -31.20 10.83
C PRO A 21 16.79 -31.77 10.84
N TRP A 22 16.59 -32.92 11.48
CA TRP A 22 15.26 -33.44 11.81
C TRP A 22 14.93 -33.27 13.31
N PRO A 23 13.71 -32.86 13.70
CA PRO A 23 12.60 -32.44 12.85
C PRO A 23 12.92 -31.17 12.05
N LEU A 24 12.37 -31.08 10.84
CA LEU A 24 12.62 -29.96 9.93
C LEU A 24 12.15 -28.63 10.53
N PRO A 25 12.96 -27.55 10.45
CA PRO A 25 12.58 -26.25 10.99
C PRO A 25 11.42 -25.62 10.21
N VAL A 26 10.59 -24.88 10.94
CA VAL A 26 9.55 -23.99 10.42
C VAL A 26 10.08 -22.56 10.55
N TYR A 27 10.03 -21.79 9.46
CA TYR A 27 10.58 -20.43 9.42
C TYR A 27 9.50 -19.39 9.77
N ASP A 28 8.30 -19.54 9.21
CA ASP A 28 7.13 -18.71 9.53
C ASP A 28 5.81 -19.50 9.38
N LYS A 29 4.66 -18.82 9.24
CA LYS A 29 3.33 -19.45 9.07
C LYS A 29 3.10 -20.14 7.72
N HIS A 30 3.97 -19.93 6.75
CA HIS A 30 3.82 -20.32 5.35
C HIS A 30 5.08 -21.01 4.78
N HIS A 31 6.25 -20.81 5.38
CA HIS A 31 7.51 -21.41 4.97
C HIS A 31 8.04 -22.42 6.01
N ASP A 32 8.29 -23.66 5.58
CA ASP A 32 9.05 -24.67 6.32
C ASP A 32 10.13 -25.31 5.43
N ALA A 33 11.12 -25.94 6.05
CA ALA A 33 12.24 -26.55 5.33
C ALA A 33 11.86 -27.76 4.47
N ALA A 34 10.67 -28.36 4.66
CA ALA A 34 10.21 -29.45 3.78
C ALA A 34 9.80 -28.90 2.41
N HIS A 35 9.08 -27.79 2.38
CA HIS A 35 8.75 -27.08 1.14
C HIS A 35 10.01 -26.49 0.48
N GLU A 36 10.97 -25.99 1.28
CA GLU A 36 12.26 -25.50 0.76
C GLU A 36 13.08 -26.60 0.07
N ILE A 37 13.12 -27.81 0.65
CA ILE A 37 13.76 -29.00 0.03
C ILE A 37 13.08 -29.34 -1.30
N ILE A 38 11.75 -29.36 -1.34
CA ILE A 38 10.98 -29.70 -2.55
C ILE A 38 11.21 -28.67 -3.66
N GLU A 39 11.10 -27.37 -3.36
CA GLU A 39 11.38 -26.31 -4.35
C GLU A 39 12.86 -26.28 -4.76
N THR A 40 13.80 -26.54 -3.86
CA THR A 40 15.23 -26.66 -4.21
C THR A 40 15.45 -27.77 -5.24
N ILE A 41 14.88 -28.95 -5.02
CA ILE A 41 14.94 -30.07 -5.98
C ILE A 41 14.32 -29.67 -7.32
N ARG A 42 13.12 -29.05 -7.29
CA ARG A 42 12.41 -28.57 -8.48
C ARG A 42 13.25 -27.58 -9.29
N TRP A 43 13.86 -26.58 -8.65
CA TRP A 43 14.66 -25.56 -9.33
C TRP A 43 15.95 -26.13 -9.93
N VAL A 44 16.58 -27.14 -9.30
CA VAL A 44 17.72 -27.84 -9.91
C VAL A 44 17.27 -28.71 -11.11
N CYS A 45 16.06 -29.26 -11.11
CA CYS A 45 15.49 -29.91 -12.29
C CYS A 45 15.26 -28.93 -13.45
N GLU A 46 14.78 -27.70 -13.21
CA GLU A 46 14.65 -26.70 -14.29
C GLU A 46 16.01 -26.23 -14.86
N GLU A 47 17.09 -26.30 -14.07
CA GLU A 47 18.47 -26.01 -14.52
C GLU A 47 19.16 -27.20 -15.22
N ILE A 48 18.74 -28.45 -14.93
CA ILE A 48 19.36 -29.68 -15.49
C ILE A 48 18.28 -30.60 -16.09
N PRO A 49 18.04 -30.54 -17.41
CA PRO A 49 17.01 -31.35 -18.08
C PRO A 49 17.15 -32.86 -17.88
N ASP A 50 18.37 -33.39 -17.84
CA ASP A 50 18.62 -34.82 -17.60
C ASP A 50 18.19 -35.24 -16.18
N LEU A 51 18.36 -34.36 -15.18
CA LEU A 51 17.87 -34.58 -13.82
C LEU A 51 16.33 -34.51 -13.79
N LYS A 52 15.74 -33.57 -14.52
CA LYS A 52 14.28 -33.45 -14.66
C LYS A 52 13.69 -34.75 -15.19
N LEU A 53 14.24 -35.34 -16.25
CA LEU A 53 13.81 -36.65 -16.76
C LEU A 53 14.00 -37.79 -15.73
N ALA A 54 15.10 -37.80 -14.98
CA ALA A 54 15.35 -38.79 -13.93
C ALA A 54 14.36 -38.68 -12.73
N MET A 55 13.81 -37.48 -12.50
CA MET A 55 12.90 -37.17 -11.39
C MET A 55 11.42 -37.20 -11.80
N GLU A 56 11.04 -36.73 -12.99
CA GLU A 56 9.64 -36.66 -13.49
C GLU A 56 8.93 -38.02 -13.48
N ASN A 57 9.66 -39.11 -13.74
CA ASN A 57 9.18 -40.49 -13.63
C ASN A 57 8.69 -40.89 -12.20
N TYR A 58 8.88 -40.02 -11.19
CA TYR A 58 8.63 -40.31 -9.77
C TYR A 58 8.22 -39.10 -8.91
N VAL A 59 8.30 -37.87 -9.41
CA VAL A 59 7.91 -36.65 -8.65
C VAL A 59 6.39 -36.51 -8.52
N LEU A 60 5.61 -37.30 -9.26
CA LEU A 60 4.15 -37.46 -9.12
C LEU A 60 3.73 -38.33 -7.91
N ILE A 61 4.56 -38.40 -6.86
CA ILE A 61 4.28 -39.15 -5.63
C ILE A 61 4.06 -38.14 -4.50
N ASP A 62 2.95 -38.26 -3.76
CA ASP A 62 2.67 -37.45 -2.58
C ASP A 62 3.67 -37.74 -1.45
N TYR A 63 4.73 -36.94 -1.37
CA TYR A 63 5.71 -37.04 -0.30
C TYR A 63 5.17 -36.41 0.99
N ASP A 64 4.91 -37.24 2.00
CA ASP A 64 4.56 -36.77 3.35
C ASP A 64 5.71 -35.94 3.96
N THR A 65 5.52 -34.61 4.00
CA THR A 65 6.47 -33.63 4.55
C THR A 65 6.69 -33.76 6.06
N LYS A 66 5.89 -34.57 6.77
CA LYS A 66 5.99 -34.80 8.21
C LYS A 66 6.58 -36.17 8.55
N SER A 67 6.88 -37.01 7.55
CA SER A 67 7.58 -38.30 7.71
C SER A 67 9.05 -38.22 7.29
N PHE A 68 9.95 -38.56 8.22
CA PHE A 68 11.40 -38.58 7.97
C PHE A 68 11.75 -39.52 6.81
N GLU A 69 11.23 -40.75 6.81
CA GLU A 69 11.52 -41.73 5.75
C GLU A 69 11.06 -41.27 4.37
N SER A 70 9.96 -40.49 4.30
CA SER A 70 9.42 -39.99 3.05
C SER A 70 10.34 -38.91 2.46
N MET A 71 10.70 -37.92 3.28
CA MET A 71 11.64 -36.87 2.91
C MET A 71 13.07 -37.40 2.68
N GLN A 72 13.51 -38.43 3.41
CA GLN A 72 14.77 -39.13 3.16
C GLN A 72 14.75 -39.84 1.82
N ARG A 73 13.68 -40.59 1.50
CA ARG A 73 13.53 -41.25 0.19
C ARG A 73 13.56 -40.25 -0.98
N LEU A 74 13.01 -39.05 -0.81
CA LEU A 74 13.13 -37.95 -1.77
C LEU A 74 14.58 -37.47 -1.91
N CYS A 75 15.24 -37.11 -0.80
CA CYS A 75 16.62 -36.61 -0.78
C CYS A 75 17.60 -37.64 -1.37
N ASP A 76 17.53 -38.90 -0.94
CA ASP A 76 18.37 -39.99 -1.43
C ASP A 76 18.19 -40.25 -2.93
N LYS A 77 16.97 -40.07 -3.45
CA LYS A 77 16.69 -40.21 -4.88
C LYS A 77 17.34 -39.08 -5.68
N TYR A 78 17.13 -37.84 -5.26
CA TYR A 78 17.78 -36.66 -5.84
C TYR A 78 19.32 -36.83 -5.80
N ASN A 79 19.88 -37.23 -4.66
CA ASN A 79 21.33 -37.42 -4.49
C ASN A 79 21.90 -38.46 -5.45
N ARG A 80 21.25 -39.63 -5.62
CA ARG A 80 21.67 -40.66 -6.60
C ARG A 80 21.56 -40.16 -8.05
N ALA A 81 20.57 -39.33 -8.35
CA ALA A 81 20.42 -38.75 -9.68
C ALA A 81 21.53 -37.71 -9.94
N ILE A 82 21.84 -36.83 -8.97
CA ILE A 82 22.99 -35.92 -9.02
C ILE A 82 24.32 -36.69 -9.20
N ASP A 83 24.54 -37.79 -8.47
CA ASP A 83 25.72 -38.64 -8.67
C ASP A 83 25.80 -39.16 -10.12
N SER A 84 24.67 -39.56 -10.69
CA SER A 84 24.59 -40.06 -12.07
C SER A 84 24.89 -38.95 -13.10
N ILE A 85 24.37 -37.73 -12.89
CA ILE A 85 24.71 -36.54 -13.67
C ILE A 85 26.21 -36.21 -13.57
N HIS A 86 26.79 -36.31 -12.37
CA HIS A 86 28.22 -36.07 -12.14
C HIS A 86 29.13 -37.14 -12.77
N GLN A 87 28.64 -38.36 -13.04
CA GLN A 87 29.37 -39.32 -13.87
C GLN A 87 29.15 -39.05 -15.38
N LEU A 88 27.94 -38.67 -15.79
CA LEU A 88 27.61 -38.31 -17.18
C LEU A 88 28.49 -37.16 -17.69
N TRP A 89 28.71 -36.13 -16.86
CA TRP A 89 29.58 -34.99 -17.15
C TRP A 89 31.10 -35.29 -17.12
N LYS A 90 31.52 -36.50 -16.73
CA LYS A 90 32.91 -36.99 -16.94
C LYS A 90 33.08 -37.72 -18.27
N GLY A 91 31.98 -38.00 -18.96
CA GLY A 91 31.97 -38.55 -20.32
C GLY A 91 32.07 -37.45 -21.37
N THR A 92 31.34 -37.63 -22.48
CA THR A 92 31.28 -36.65 -23.58
C THR A 92 30.19 -35.59 -23.43
N THR A 93 29.28 -35.75 -22.47
CA THR A 93 28.19 -34.79 -22.20
C THR A 93 28.75 -33.53 -21.55
N GLN A 94 28.46 -32.36 -22.13
CA GLN A 94 28.91 -31.08 -21.57
C GLN A 94 28.23 -30.81 -20.21
N PRO A 95 28.98 -30.35 -19.18
CA PRO A 95 28.41 -29.98 -17.89
C PRO A 95 27.54 -28.72 -17.98
N MET A 96 26.68 -28.51 -16.98
CA MET A 96 25.91 -27.28 -16.82
C MET A 96 26.82 -26.04 -16.86
N LYS A 97 26.41 -25.00 -17.57
CA LYS A 97 27.22 -23.78 -17.76
C LYS A 97 27.33 -22.97 -16.46
N LEU A 98 28.43 -23.22 -15.74
CA LEU A 98 28.84 -22.49 -14.54
C LEU A 98 28.96 -20.99 -14.78
N ASN A 99 28.87 -20.21 -13.70
CA ASN A 99 29.01 -18.74 -13.69
C ASN A 99 27.96 -18.00 -14.55
N THR A 100 26.85 -18.65 -14.88
CA THR A 100 25.65 -18.02 -15.42
C THR A 100 24.91 -17.23 -14.33
N ARG A 101 24.13 -16.21 -14.72
CA ARG A 101 23.16 -15.59 -13.81
C ARG A 101 21.99 -16.56 -13.54
N PRO A 102 21.33 -16.49 -12.37
CA PRO A 102 20.10 -17.23 -12.13
C PRO A 102 18.95 -16.68 -12.99
N SER A 103 17.95 -17.51 -13.29
CA SER A 103 16.67 -17.02 -13.84
C SER A 103 15.90 -16.24 -12.77
N ASN A 104 14.95 -15.36 -13.16
CA ASN A 104 14.12 -14.62 -12.19
C ASN A 104 13.31 -15.55 -11.25
N GLY A 105 12.98 -16.77 -11.69
CA GLY A 105 12.34 -17.77 -10.84
C GLY A 105 13.30 -18.35 -9.79
N LEU A 106 14.46 -18.86 -10.24
CA LEU A 106 15.50 -19.38 -9.37
C LEU A 106 16.01 -18.31 -8.39
N LEU A 107 16.17 -17.06 -8.82
CA LEU A 107 16.62 -15.97 -7.96
C LEU A 107 15.62 -15.66 -6.85
N ARG A 108 14.31 -15.73 -7.13
CA ARG A 108 13.28 -15.58 -6.08
C ARG A 108 13.38 -16.71 -5.04
N HIS A 109 13.56 -17.96 -5.49
CA HIS A 109 13.77 -19.10 -4.61
C HIS A 109 15.03 -18.94 -3.75
N ILE A 110 16.17 -18.59 -4.36
CA ILE A 110 17.42 -18.32 -3.65
C ILE A 110 17.24 -17.22 -2.60
N LEU A 111 16.58 -16.10 -2.92
CA LEU A 111 16.40 -15.01 -1.96
C LEU A 111 15.44 -15.39 -0.82
N GLN A 112 14.39 -16.19 -1.08
CA GLN A 112 13.53 -16.71 0.00
C GLN A 112 14.28 -17.70 0.90
N GLN A 113 15.06 -18.61 0.32
CA GLN A 113 15.93 -19.55 1.05
C GLN A 113 16.99 -18.81 1.90
N VAL A 114 17.61 -17.76 1.35
CA VAL A 114 18.54 -16.89 2.09
C VAL A 114 17.83 -16.18 3.24
N TYR A 115 16.61 -15.66 3.04
CA TYR A 115 15.81 -15.02 4.10
C TYR A 115 15.46 -16.02 5.21
N ASN A 116 14.94 -17.19 4.86
CA ASN A 116 14.57 -18.27 5.77
C ASN A 116 15.73 -18.69 6.70
N HIS A 117 16.95 -18.80 6.17
CA HIS A 117 18.14 -19.18 6.95
C HIS A 117 18.79 -18.00 7.70
N SER A 118 18.33 -16.76 7.48
CA SER A 118 18.90 -15.54 8.06
C SER A 118 18.02 -14.86 9.11
N VAL A 119 16.74 -14.63 8.78
CA VAL A 119 15.80 -13.83 9.58
C VAL A 119 15.07 -14.75 10.56
N THR A 120 15.75 -15.08 11.66
CA THR A 120 15.26 -16.00 12.70
C THR A 120 14.08 -15.49 13.53
N ASP A 121 13.77 -14.20 13.44
CA ASP A 121 12.63 -13.57 14.12
C ASP A 121 12.16 -12.35 13.30
N PRO A 122 11.22 -12.54 12.36
CA PRO A 122 10.69 -11.46 11.55
C PRO A 122 9.88 -10.42 12.36
N GLU A 123 9.38 -10.75 13.54
CA GLU A 123 8.65 -9.78 14.37
C GLU A 123 9.59 -8.66 14.85
N LYS A 124 10.88 -8.97 15.09
CA LYS A 124 11.90 -7.95 15.41
C LYS A 124 12.12 -6.90 14.31
N LEU A 125 11.84 -7.21 13.04
CA LEU A 125 11.94 -6.21 11.96
C LEU A 125 10.83 -5.14 12.02
N ASN A 126 9.75 -5.40 12.77
CA ASN A 126 8.67 -4.45 13.00
C ASN A 126 8.89 -3.56 14.25
N ASN A 127 9.98 -3.78 15.00
CA ASN A 127 10.31 -3.04 16.23
C ASN A 127 11.08 -1.74 15.94
N TYR A 128 10.40 -0.80 15.27
CA TYR A 128 10.90 0.54 14.96
C TYR A 128 10.04 1.62 15.63
N GLU A 129 10.58 2.82 15.84
CA GLU A 129 9.76 3.95 16.30
C GLU A 129 8.74 4.37 15.20
N PRO A 130 7.43 4.44 15.48
CA PRO A 130 6.44 4.86 14.49
C PRO A 130 6.72 6.27 13.95
N PHE A 131 6.68 6.42 12.62
CA PHE A 131 7.00 7.66 11.89
C PHE A 131 8.49 8.10 11.96
N SER A 132 9.39 7.24 12.42
CA SER A 132 10.84 7.42 12.24
C SER A 132 11.30 7.04 10.82
N PRO A 133 12.54 7.37 10.43
CA PRO A 133 13.18 6.82 9.23
C PRO A 133 13.51 5.32 9.33
N GLU A 134 13.41 4.71 10.51
CA GLU A 134 13.79 3.31 10.78
C GLU A 134 12.64 2.31 10.50
N VAL A 135 11.53 2.81 9.95
CA VAL A 135 10.35 2.01 9.54
C VAL A 135 10.73 1.06 8.41
N TYR A 136 10.95 -0.21 8.76
CA TYR A 136 11.24 -1.28 7.81
C TYR A 136 10.04 -1.53 6.89
N GLY A 137 10.28 -1.47 5.58
CA GLY A 137 9.27 -1.70 4.55
C GLY A 137 9.78 -2.63 3.47
N GLU A 138 9.32 -3.88 3.46
CA GLU A 138 9.76 -4.87 2.48
C GLU A 138 9.35 -4.49 1.06
N THR A 139 10.35 -4.35 0.19
CA THR A 139 10.14 -4.17 -1.25
C THR A 139 9.96 -5.54 -1.89
N SER A 140 8.88 -5.73 -2.66
CA SER A 140 8.60 -7.02 -3.30
C SER A 140 9.51 -7.29 -4.50
N PHE A 141 9.91 -8.56 -4.64
CA PHE A 141 10.81 -9.05 -5.70
C PHE A 141 10.41 -8.57 -7.10
N ASP A 142 9.12 -8.61 -7.43
CA ASP A 142 8.59 -8.24 -8.75
C ASP A 142 8.82 -6.76 -9.09
N LEU A 143 8.84 -5.90 -8.08
CA LEU A 143 9.07 -4.47 -8.24
C LEU A 143 10.55 -4.16 -8.47
N VAL A 144 11.44 -4.85 -7.76
CA VAL A 144 12.89 -4.79 -8.03
C VAL A 144 13.21 -5.35 -9.41
N ALA A 145 12.52 -6.42 -9.84
CA ALA A 145 12.67 -6.99 -11.18
C ALA A 145 12.23 -6.00 -12.29
N GLN A 146 11.06 -5.37 -12.15
CA GLN A 146 10.63 -4.30 -13.06
C GLN A 146 11.64 -3.14 -13.09
N MET A 147 12.12 -2.70 -11.93
CA MET A 147 13.13 -1.63 -11.84
C MET A 147 14.39 -1.99 -12.63
N ILE A 148 14.88 -3.22 -12.55
CA ILE A 148 16.03 -3.70 -13.32
C ILE A 148 15.77 -3.63 -14.83
N ASP A 149 14.61 -4.13 -15.28
CA ASP A 149 14.21 -4.16 -16.70
C ASP A 149 13.98 -2.76 -17.30
N GLU A 150 13.44 -1.82 -16.51
CA GLU A 150 13.17 -0.44 -16.92
C GLU A 150 14.42 0.45 -16.87
N ILE A 151 15.26 0.35 -15.83
CA ILE A 151 16.47 1.18 -15.67
C ILE A 151 17.55 0.82 -16.70
N LYS A 152 17.80 -0.49 -16.89
CA LYS A 152 18.91 -1.06 -17.68
C LYS A 152 20.28 -0.54 -17.23
N MET A 153 20.86 -1.24 -16.26
CA MET A 153 22.16 -0.90 -15.67
C MET A 153 23.31 -1.55 -16.46
N THR A 154 24.43 -0.83 -16.63
CA THR A 154 25.63 -1.28 -17.36
C THR A 154 26.79 -1.62 -16.43
N GLU A 155 27.95 -2.03 -16.97
CA GLU A 155 29.16 -2.28 -16.16
C GLU A 155 29.89 -1.01 -15.69
N ASP A 156 29.52 0.16 -16.21
CA ASP A 156 29.95 1.47 -15.69
C ASP A 156 29.12 1.93 -14.47
N ASP A 157 27.93 1.34 -14.26
CA ASP A 157 27.03 1.77 -13.20
C ASP A 157 27.54 1.36 -11.80
N LEU A 158 27.25 2.24 -10.83
CA LEU A 158 27.34 1.97 -9.40
C LEU A 158 25.93 2.03 -8.81
N PHE A 159 25.53 0.96 -8.12
CA PHE A 159 24.22 0.84 -7.49
C PHE A 159 24.32 1.06 -5.97
N VAL A 160 23.42 1.84 -5.39
CA VAL A 160 23.30 2.02 -3.93
C VAL A 160 21.83 1.93 -3.49
N ASP A 161 21.58 1.16 -2.45
CA ASP A 161 20.33 1.10 -1.69
C ASP A 161 20.49 1.86 -0.36
N LEU A 162 19.69 2.91 -0.16
CA LEU A 162 19.74 3.81 1.01
C LEU A 162 18.63 3.44 2.01
N GLY A 163 19.01 2.87 3.17
CA GLY A 163 18.07 2.23 4.09
C GLY A 163 17.74 0.81 3.63
N SER A 164 18.79 0.02 3.36
CA SER A 164 18.67 -1.26 2.65
C SER A 164 18.03 -2.40 3.45
N GLY A 165 17.69 -2.19 4.73
CA GLY A 165 17.11 -3.21 5.59
C GLY A 165 18.01 -4.44 5.70
N VAL A 166 17.44 -5.63 5.44
CA VAL A 166 18.20 -6.89 5.41
C VAL A 166 18.99 -7.11 4.11
N GLY A 167 18.96 -6.16 3.17
CA GLY A 167 19.77 -6.13 1.95
C GLY A 167 19.17 -6.85 0.74
N GLN A 168 17.89 -7.28 0.78
CA GLN A 168 17.31 -8.14 -0.25
C GLN A 168 17.30 -7.51 -1.66
N VAL A 169 17.14 -6.19 -1.75
CA VAL A 169 17.17 -5.45 -3.03
C VAL A 169 18.57 -5.51 -3.64
N VAL A 170 19.60 -5.21 -2.84
CA VAL A 170 21.03 -5.25 -3.26
C VAL A 170 21.41 -6.63 -3.77
N LEU A 171 21.03 -7.70 -3.05
CA LEU A 171 21.30 -9.08 -3.44
C LEU A 171 20.60 -9.45 -4.76
N GLN A 172 19.35 -9.02 -4.95
CA GLN A 172 18.61 -9.23 -6.21
C GLN A 172 19.24 -8.48 -7.39
N VAL A 173 19.58 -7.20 -7.23
CA VAL A 173 20.21 -6.40 -8.28
C VAL A 173 21.60 -6.96 -8.60
N ALA A 174 22.42 -7.29 -7.60
CA ALA A 174 23.73 -7.92 -7.81
C ALA A 174 23.66 -9.28 -8.52
N ALA A 175 22.60 -10.08 -8.31
CA ALA A 175 22.38 -11.31 -9.07
C ALA A 175 21.92 -11.08 -10.52
N ALA A 176 21.17 -10.01 -10.79
CA ALA A 176 20.55 -9.76 -12.09
C ALA A 176 21.39 -8.86 -13.02
N THR A 177 22.08 -7.84 -12.51
CA THR A 177 22.75 -6.79 -13.30
C THR A 177 24.28 -6.91 -13.26
N ASN A 178 24.94 -6.25 -14.22
CA ASN A 178 26.39 -6.24 -14.38
C ASN A 178 27.08 -5.01 -13.76
N CYS A 179 26.42 -4.25 -12.88
CA CYS A 179 27.00 -3.03 -12.29
C CYS A 179 28.35 -3.31 -11.62
N LYS A 180 29.25 -2.32 -11.69
CA LYS A 180 30.62 -2.41 -11.17
C LYS A 180 30.67 -2.82 -9.71
N HIS A 181 29.80 -2.22 -8.90
CA HIS A 181 29.60 -2.54 -7.49
C HIS A 181 28.19 -2.20 -7.04
N HIS A 182 27.71 -2.90 -6.02
CA HIS A 182 26.41 -2.66 -5.38
C HIS A 182 26.61 -2.44 -3.88
N TYR A 183 25.99 -1.41 -3.32
CA TYR A 183 26.05 -1.15 -1.88
C TYR A 183 24.65 -1.14 -1.28
N GLY A 184 24.52 -1.71 -0.08
CA GLY A 184 23.40 -1.43 0.81
C GLY A 184 23.93 -0.76 2.08
N VAL A 185 23.30 0.34 2.50
CA VAL A 185 23.60 0.98 3.77
C VAL A 185 22.36 0.98 4.66
N GLU A 186 22.49 0.38 5.84
CA GLU A 186 21.44 0.30 6.85
C GLU A 186 21.95 0.85 8.20
N LYS A 187 21.11 1.65 8.87
CA LYS A 187 21.44 2.32 10.12
C LYS A 187 21.05 1.47 11.34
N ALA A 188 19.88 0.83 11.28
CA ALA A 188 19.29 0.14 12.41
C ALA A 188 19.98 -1.21 12.70
N ASP A 189 20.33 -1.44 13.97
CA ASP A 189 21.11 -2.61 14.44
C ASP A 189 20.51 -3.96 14.04
N ILE A 190 19.19 -4.11 14.12
CA ILE A 190 18.49 -5.38 13.87
C ILE A 190 18.58 -5.79 12.39
N PRO A 191 18.07 -4.99 11.42
CA PRO A 191 18.17 -5.36 10.00
C PRO A 191 19.62 -5.44 9.53
N ALA A 192 20.51 -4.55 9.98
CA ALA A 192 21.94 -4.64 9.65
C ALA A 192 22.58 -5.95 10.16
N LYS A 193 22.19 -6.45 11.35
CA LYS A 193 22.69 -7.73 11.87
C LYS A 193 22.15 -8.94 11.12
N TYR A 194 20.92 -8.87 10.60
CA TYR A 194 20.41 -9.87 9.67
C TYR A 194 21.11 -9.81 8.31
N ALA A 195 21.44 -8.62 7.80
CA ALA A 195 22.17 -8.43 6.55
C ALA A 195 23.55 -9.12 6.52
N GLU A 196 24.29 -9.14 7.64
CA GLU A 196 25.54 -9.94 7.78
C GLU A 196 25.33 -11.45 7.54
N THR A 197 24.14 -11.97 7.82
CA THR A 197 23.80 -13.39 7.60
C THR A 197 23.22 -13.61 6.21
N MET A 198 22.39 -12.68 5.72
CA MET A 198 21.90 -12.67 4.33
C MET A 198 23.07 -12.70 3.33
N ASP A 199 24.13 -11.92 3.57
CA ASP A 199 25.36 -11.93 2.76
C ASP A 199 26.01 -13.33 2.70
N ARG A 200 26.27 -13.90 3.88
CA ARG A 200 26.93 -15.21 4.03
C ARG A 200 26.12 -16.34 3.41
N GLU A 201 24.80 -16.35 3.66
CA GLU A 201 23.87 -17.32 3.10
C GLU A 201 23.75 -17.16 1.58
N PHE A 202 23.65 -15.92 1.06
CA PHE A 202 23.56 -15.68 -0.37
C PHE A 202 24.81 -16.16 -1.12
N ARG A 203 26.02 -15.85 -0.62
CA ARG A 203 27.28 -16.36 -1.20
C ARG A 203 27.33 -17.90 -1.16
N LYS A 204 26.86 -18.53 -0.06
CA LYS A 204 26.77 -19.99 0.07
C LYS A 204 25.83 -20.58 -0.98
N TRP A 205 24.59 -20.09 -1.07
CA TRP A 205 23.57 -20.62 -1.97
C TRP A 205 23.88 -20.35 -3.44
N MET A 206 24.31 -19.14 -3.81
CA MET A 206 24.73 -18.84 -5.19
C MET A 206 25.86 -19.77 -5.65
N LYS A 207 26.85 -20.06 -4.78
CA LYS A 207 27.88 -21.08 -5.05
C LYS A 207 27.28 -22.50 -5.14
N TRP A 208 26.31 -22.84 -4.29
CA TRP A 208 25.64 -24.14 -4.28
C TRP A 208 24.88 -24.45 -5.58
N TYR A 209 24.20 -23.47 -6.17
CA TYR A 209 23.56 -23.57 -7.49
C TYR A 209 24.53 -23.30 -8.68
N GLY A 210 25.79 -22.94 -8.43
CA GLY A 210 26.79 -22.64 -9.47
C GLY A 210 26.57 -21.32 -10.22
N LYS A 211 25.86 -20.37 -9.62
CA LYS A 211 25.42 -19.11 -10.23
C LYS A 211 26.31 -17.93 -9.83
N LYS A 212 26.51 -17.01 -10.79
CA LYS A 212 27.27 -15.77 -10.61
C LYS A 212 26.36 -14.63 -10.13
N HIS A 213 26.86 -13.84 -9.17
CA HIS A 213 26.46 -12.45 -8.91
C HIS A 213 27.60 -11.49 -9.26
N ALA A 214 27.31 -10.19 -9.32
CA ALA A 214 28.29 -9.10 -9.34
C ALA A 214 28.85 -8.82 -7.93
N GLU A 215 29.83 -7.93 -7.81
CA GLU A 215 30.37 -7.53 -6.51
C GLU A 215 29.38 -6.62 -5.75
N TYR A 216 29.26 -6.87 -4.44
CA TYR A 216 28.40 -6.11 -3.55
C TYR A 216 28.92 -6.12 -2.11
N THR A 217 28.53 -5.07 -1.36
CA THR A 217 28.78 -4.91 0.07
C THR A 217 27.47 -4.51 0.78
N LEU A 218 27.21 -5.10 1.95
CA LEU A 218 26.15 -4.65 2.87
C LEU A 218 26.83 -4.04 4.10
N GLU A 219 26.49 -2.79 4.41
CA GLU A 219 27.21 -1.95 5.36
C GLU A 219 26.28 -1.40 6.44
N ARG A 220 26.73 -1.44 7.70
CA ARG A 220 26.06 -0.71 8.77
C ARG A 220 26.57 0.73 8.80
N GLY A 221 25.69 1.71 8.57
CA GLY A 221 26.07 3.11 8.51
C GLY A 221 24.87 4.06 8.37
N ASP A 222 25.13 5.36 8.46
CA ASP A 222 24.13 6.41 8.24
C ASP A 222 24.38 7.06 6.87
N PHE A 223 23.41 6.95 5.95
CA PHE A 223 23.48 7.57 4.62
C PHE A 223 23.44 9.10 4.64
N LEU A 224 23.14 9.71 5.80
CA LEU A 224 23.23 11.15 6.02
C LEU A 224 24.61 11.59 6.52
N SER A 225 25.59 10.69 6.68
CA SER A 225 26.98 11.07 7.00
C SER A 225 27.68 11.82 5.85
N GLU A 226 28.77 12.53 6.16
CA GLU A 226 29.59 13.21 5.13
C GLU A 226 30.35 12.21 4.23
N GLU A 227 30.64 11.00 4.70
CA GLU A 227 31.20 9.93 3.85
C GLU A 227 30.20 9.56 2.74
N TRP A 228 28.94 9.34 3.14
CA TRP A 228 27.88 8.99 2.19
C TRP A 228 27.50 10.15 1.27
N ARG A 229 27.76 11.40 1.64
CA ARG A 229 27.59 12.56 0.76
C ARG A 229 28.48 12.49 -0.49
N GLU A 230 29.75 12.08 -0.38
CA GLU A 230 30.62 11.88 -1.54
C GLU A 230 30.29 10.59 -2.31
N ARG A 231 29.95 9.50 -1.59
CA ARG A 231 29.54 8.23 -2.22
C ARG A 231 28.28 8.42 -3.07
N ILE A 232 27.26 9.13 -2.56
CA ILE A 232 26.03 9.47 -3.30
C ILE A 232 26.33 10.34 -4.53
N ALA A 233 27.17 11.37 -4.41
CA ALA A 233 27.53 12.22 -5.55
C ALA A 233 28.23 11.46 -6.69
N ASN A 234 28.95 10.38 -6.36
CA ASN A 234 29.62 9.51 -7.31
C ASN A 234 28.78 8.33 -7.83
N THR A 235 27.60 8.08 -7.25
CA THR A 235 26.70 6.97 -7.61
C THR A 235 25.87 7.30 -8.86
N SER A 236 25.64 6.31 -9.73
CA SER A 236 24.84 6.48 -10.95
C SER A 236 23.41 5.93 -10.86
N VAL A 237 23.16 4.94 -9.98
CA VAL A 237 21.82 4.41 -9.71
C VAL A 237 21.59 4.30 -8.21
N ILE A 238 20.58 5.00 -7.70
CA ILE A 238 20.15 4.95 -6.30
C ILE A 238 18.75 4.33 -6.21
N PHE A 239 18.56 3.43 -5.26
CA PHE A 239 17.26 3.01 -4.74
C PHE A 239 17.07 3.54 -3.33
N VAL A 240 15.86 3.99 -2.99
CA VAL A 240 15.52 4.46 -1.63
C VAL A 240 14.03 4.29 -1.34
N ASN A 241 13.67 3.41 -0.39
CA ASN A 241 12.28 3.20 0.02
C ASN A 241 11.81 4.28 1.02
N ASN A 242 11.82 5.55 0.60
CA ASN A 242 11.50 6.71 1.42
C ASN A 242 10.01 6.84 1.85
N PHE A 243 9.20 5.77 1.79
CA PHE A 243 7.75 5.85 1.98
C PHE A 243 7.38 6.44 3.33
N ALA A 244 8.03 5.94 4.39
CA ALA A 244 7.84 6.37 5.77
C ALA A 244 8.76 7.53 6.19
N PHE A 245 9.74 7.91 5.37
CA PHE A 245 10.70 8.96 5.73
C PHE A 245 10.01 10.32 5.93
N GLY A 246 10.40 11.02 6.99
CA GLY A 246 9.91 12.36 7.30
C GLY A 246 10.47 13.43 6.34
N PRO A 247 9.83 14.62 6.26
CA PRO A 247 10.22 15.69 5.33
C PRO A 247 11.67 16.16 5.47
N GLU A 248 12.24 16.06 6.67
CA GLU A 248 13.63 16.42 6.96
C GLU A 248 14.64 15.50 6.25
N VAL A 249 14.41 14.18 6.31
CA VAL A 249 15.26 13.20 5.61
C VAL A 249 15.06 13.32 4.09
N ASP A 250 13.82 13.52 3.63
CA ASP A 250 13.56 13.84 2.22
C ASP A 250 14.23 15.16 1.78
N HIS A 251 14.47 16.12 2.67
CA HIS A 251 15.18 17.36 2.36
C HIS A 251 16.69 17.14 2.25
N GLN A 252 17.31 16.52 3.26
CA GLN A 252 18.74 16.24 3.30
C GLN A 252 19.20 15.26 2.21
N LEU A 253 18.31 14.35 1.78
CA LEU A 253 18.55 13.51 0.60
C LEU A 253 18.60 14.35 -0.69
N LYS A 254 17.70 15.33 -0.88
CA LYS A 254 17.72 16.22 -2.07
C LYS A 254 19.01 17.05 -2.15
N GLU A 255 19.52 17.52 -1.00
CA GLU A 255 20.82 18.22 -0.96
C GLU A 255 21.98 17.33 -1.40
N ARG A 256 21.95 16.02 -1.08
CA ARG A 256 22.95 15.05 -1.54
C ARG A 256 22.77 14.76 -3.03
N PHE A 257 21.55 14.50 -3.48
CA PHE A 257 21.22 14.25 -4.90
C PHE A 257 21.55 15.41 -5.84
N ALA A 258 21.56 16.66 -5.34
CA ALA A 258 21.97 17.83 -6.14
C ALA A 258 23.40 17.71 -6.72
N ASN A 259 24.27 16.95 -6.04
CA ASN A 259 25.66 16.71 -6.42
C ASN A 259 25.85 15.49 -7.34
N MET A 260 24.80 14.71 -7.63
CA MET A 260 24.89 13.55 -8.52
C MET A 260 25.24 13.96 -9.96
N LYS A 261 26.02 13.12 -10.63
CA LYS A 261 26.46 13.33 -12.02
C LYS A 261 25.28 13.32 -12.99
N GLU A 262 25.48 13.94 -14.15
CA GLU A 262 24.49 14.01 -15.22
C GLU A 262 24.06 12.61 -15.68
N GLY A 263 22.76 12.40 -15.93
CA GLY A 263 22.22 11.09 -16.25
C GLY A 263 22.09 10.12 -15.05
N GLY A 264 22.49 10.53 -13.83
CA GLY A 264 22.26 9.77 -12.60
C GLY A 264 20.76 9.48 -12.38
N ARG A 265 20.44 8.30 -11.84
CA ARG A 265 19.08 7.77 -11.71
C ARG A 265 18.75 7.49 -10.24
N ILE A 266 17.55 7.88 -9.79
CA ILE A 266 17.06 7.63 -8.43
C ILE A 266 15.66 7.02 -8.52
N VAL A 267 15.47 5.81 -8.00
CA VAL A 267 14.15 5.18 -7.86
C VAL A 267 13.70 5.21 -6.41
N SER A 268 12.50 5.73 -6.17
CA SER A 268 11.95 5.87 -4.82
C SER A 268 10.43 5.69 -4.76
N SER A 269 9.93 5.36 -3.58
CA SER A 269 8.51 5.12 -3.30
C SER A 269 7.66 6.41 -3.13
N LYS A 270 8.31 7.55 -2.86
CA LYS A 270 7.74 8.91 -2.88
C LYS A 270 8.61 9.81 -3.77
N PRO A 271 8.02 10.65 -4.64
CA PRO A 271 8.78 11.47 -5.56
C PRO A 271 9.43 12.68 -4.86
N PHE A 272 10.70 12.95 -5.15
CA PHE A 272 11.45 14.07 -4.57
C PHE A 272 11.08 15.43 -5.21
N ALA A 273 10.54 15.42 -6.43
CA ALA A 273 9.99 16.60 -7.12
C ALA A 273 8.67 16.26 -7.86
N PRO A 274 7.77 17.25 -8.11
CA PRO A 274 6.53 17.02 -8.84
C PRO A 274 6.76 16.55 -10.29
N LEU A 275 6.00 15.55 -10.74
CA LEU A 275 6.09 14.99 -12.10
C LEU A 275 5.81 16.03 -13.20
N ASN A 276 5.01 17.05 -12.89
CA ASN A 276 4.66 18.16 -13.78
C ASN A 276 5.33 19.50 -13.38
N PHE A 277 6.52 19.42 -12.76
CA PHE A 277 7.28 20.59 -12.33
C PHE A 277 7.55 21.58 -13.48
N ARG A 278 7.56 22.87 -13.16
CA ARG A 278 7.86 23.96 -14.10
C ARG A 278 8.77 24.98 -13.44
N ILE A 279 9.95 25.19 -14.04
CA ILE A 279 10.93 26.18 -13.59
C ILE A 279 10.34 27.58 -13.71
N ASN A 280 10.52 28.39 -12.67
CA ASN A 280 10.25 29.81 -12.66
C ASN A 280 11.08 30.51 -11.57
N SER A 281 11.11 31.84 -11.59
CA SER A 281 11.93 32.65 -10.68
C SER A 281 11.74 32.46 -9.16
N ARG A 282 10.74 31.69 -8.70
CA ARG A 282 10.52 31.38 -7.28
C ARG A 282 11.01 29.98 -6.84
N ASN A 283 11.27 29.07 -7.78
CA ASN A 283 11.66 27.68 -7.49
C ASN A 283 12.97 27.29 -8.18
N LEU A 284 13.87 28.27 -8.40
CA LEU A 284 15.18 28.07 -9.01
C LEU A 284 16.16 27.25 -8.15
N SER A 285 15.90 27.13 -6.85
CA SER A 285 16.65 26.31 -5.90
C SER A 285 16.07 24.91 -5.70
N ASP A 286 14.89 24.62 -6.25
CA ASP A 286 14.23 23.33 -6.04
C ASP A 286 14.93 22.24 -6.87
N ILE A 287 15.10 21.05 -6.28
CA ILE A 287 15.75 19.90 -6.93
C ILE A 287 15.14 19.54 -8.30
N GLY A 288 13.84 19.77 -8.49
CA GLY A 288 13.13 19.55 -9.75
C GLY A 288 13.59 20.42 -10.93
N THR A 289 14.46 21.41 -10.70
CA THR A 289 15.11 22.18 -11.77
C THR A 289 16.15 21.36 -12.54
N ILE A 290 16.71 20.30 -11.94
CA ILE A 290 17.80 19.49 -12.49
C ILE A 290 17.44 18.00 -12.66
N MET A 291 16.16 17.64 -12.63
CA MET A 291 15.73 16.25 -12.84
C MET A 291 14.37 16.13 -13.52
N ARG A 292 14.24 15.13 -14.38
CA ARG A 292 12.95 14.63 -14.88
C ARG A 292 12.42 13.58 -13.91
N VAL A 293 11.12 13.55 -13.67
CA VAL A 293 10.47 12.56 -12.77
C VAL A 293 9.33 11.87 -13.51
N VAL A 294 9.33 10.54 -13.52
CA VAL A 294 8.27 9.71 -14.11
C VAL A 294 7.78 8.66 -13.10
N GLU A 295 6.50 8.35 -13.15
CA GLU A 295 5.91 7.23 -12.40
C GLU A 295 6.15 5.92 -13.18
N LEU A 296 6.71 4.92 -12.51
CA LEU A 296 6.91 3.58 -13.06
C LEU A 296 5.57 2.82 -13.09
N SER A 297 5.42 1.89 -14.03
CA SER A 297 4.13 1.22 -14.27
C SER A 297 3.66 0.46 -13.02
N PRO A 298 2.50 0.77 -12.41
CA PRO A 298 2.11 0.18 -11.12
C PRO A 298 1.76 -1.30 -11.26
N LEU A 299 2.56 -2.15 -10.62
CA LEU A 299 2.35 -3.59 -10.56
C LEU A 299 1.08 -3.98 -9.79
N LYS A 300 0.48 -5.10 -10.21
CA LYS A 300 -0.74 -5.66 -9.62
C LYS A 300 -0.38 -6.59 -8.46
N GLY A 301 -0.55 -6.13 -7.23
CA GLY A 301 -0.47 -6.97 -6.02
C GLY A 301 0.78 -6.80 -5.14
N SER A 302 1.63 -5.82 -5.42
CA SER A 302 3.00 -5.73 -4.89
C SER A 302 3.21 -5.44 -3.40
N VAL A 303 2.18 -5.20 -2.58
CA VAL A 303 2.34 -4.95 -1.13
C VAL A 303 1.22 -5.58 -0.31
N SER A 304 1.60 -6.13 0.85
CA SER A 304 0.74 -6.91 1.74
C SER A 304 -0.18 -6.08 2.66
N TRP A 305 0.14 -4.81 2.91
CA TRP A 305 -0.41 -4.06 4.06
C TRP A 305 -1.23 -2.79 3.74
N THR A 306 -1.10 -2.17 2.56
CA THR A 306 -1.84 -0.92 2.23
C THR A 306 -3.15 -1.13 1.46
N GLY A 307 -3.34 -2.30 0.83
CA GLY A 307 -4.49 -2.57 -0.05
C GLY A 307 -4.57 -1.70 -1.32
N LYS A 308 -3.49 -0.98 -1.66
CA LYS A 308 -3.36 -0.14 -2.87
C LYS A 308 -2.12 -0.57 -3.67
N PRO A 309 -2.10 -0.39 -5.01
CA PRO A 309 -0.84 -0.40 -5.74
C PRO A 309 0.11 0.65 -5.15
N VAL A 310 1.37 0.30 -4.95
CA VAL A 310 2.42 1.25 -4.58
C VAL A 310 3.21 1.55 -5.84
N SER A 311 3.04 2.77 -6.34
CA SER A 311 3.83 3.31 -7.44
C SER A 311 5.24 3.63 -6.94
N TYR A 312 6.22 3.50 -7.83
CA TYR A 312 7.58 4.00 -7.65
C TYR A 312 7.88 5.06 -8.70
N TYR A 313 8.86 5.91 -8.42
CA TYR A 313 9.16 7.10 -9.21
C TYR A 313 10.63 7.09 -9.62
N LEU A 314 10.90 7.06 -10.93
CA LEU A 314 12.23 7.22 -11.49
C LEU A 314 12.50 8.70 -11.72
N HIS A 315 13.58 9.17 -11.10
CA HIS A 315 14.15 10.50 -11.28
C HIS A 315 15.42 10.34 -12.10
N THR A 316 15.59 11.15 -13.15
CA THR A 316 16.82 11.18 -13.95
C THR A 316 17.38 12.59 -13.92
N ILE A 317 18.62 12.73 -13.43
CA ILE A 317 19.36 14.00 -13.39
C ILE A 317 19.54 14.51 -14.83
N ASP A 318 19.02 15.70 -15.07
CA ASP A 318 18.98 16.41 -16.35
C ASP A 318 19.02 17.92 -16.05
N ARG A 319 20.22 18.50 -16.14
CA ARG A 319 20.49 19.93 -15.93
C ARG A 319 20.14 20.76 -17.17
N THR A 320 19.95 20.13 -18.33
CA THR A 320 19.57 20.84 -19.57
C THR A 320 18.23 21.57 -19.41
N ILE A 321 17.34 21.11 -18.52
CA ILE A 321 16.09 21.79 -18.18
C ILE A 321 16.36 23.21 -17.65
N LEU A 322 17.34 23.37 -16.76
CA LEU A 322 17.73 24.66 -16.16
C LEU A 322 18.52 25.52 -17.15
N GLU A 323 19.39 24.93 -17.96
CA GLU A 323 20.12 25.62 -19.03
C GLU A 323 19.17 26.19 -20.09
N ASN A 324 18.15 25.42 -20.49
CA ASN A 324 17.08 25.86 -21.38
C ASN A 324 16.27 27.00 -20.76
N TYR A 325 16.00 26.95 -19.45
CA TYR A 325 15.35 28.07 -18.76
C TYR A 325 16.17 29.36 -18.85
N PHE A 326 17.45 29.34 -18.49
CA PHE A 326 18.32 30.53 -18.60
C PHE A 326 18.51 30.98 -20.06
N SER A 327 18.54 30.06 -21.02
CA SER A 327 18.60 30.39 -22.45
C SER A 327 17.32 31.07 -22.94
N SER A 328 16.15 30.66 -22.45
CA SER A 328 14.88 31.31 -22.75
C SER A 328 14.77 32.73 -22.18
N LEU A 329 15.34 32.99 -21.00
CA LEU A 329 15.40 34.34 -20.41
C LEU A 329 16.30 35.31 -21.19
N LYS A 330 17.33 34.80 -21.88
CA LYS A 330 18.21 35.58 -22.75
C LYS A 330 17.54 35.99 -24.08
N ASN A 331 16.45 35.33 -24.48
CA ASN A 331 15.71 35.62 -25.71
C ASN A 331 14.44 36.43 -25.39
N PRO A 332 14.34 37.72 -25.78
CA PRO A 332 13.19 38.57 -25.44
C PRO A 332 11.83 37.99 -25.85
N LYS A 333 11.74 37.30 -26.99
CA LYS A 333 10.49 36.72 -27.51
C LYS A 333 10.01 35.55 -26.63
N LEU A 334 10.92 34.64 -26.27
CA LEU A 334 10.60 33.49 -25.42
C LEU A 334 10.30 33.91 -23.99
N ARG A 335 10.97 34.95 -23.49
CA ARG A 335 10.67 35.55 -22.19
C ARG A 335 9.25 36.13 -22.15
N GLU A 336 8.86 36.94 -23.14
CA GLU A 336 7.51 37.49 -23.21
C GLU A 336 6.45 36.39 -23.34
N GLU A 337 6.73 35.35 -24.13
CA GLU A 337 5.84 34.18 -24.26
C GLU A 337 5.67 33.43 -22.93
N GLN A 338 6.74 33.22 -22.15
CA GLN A 338 6.63 32.61 -20.81
C GLN A 338 5.86 33.50 -19.83
N GLU A 339 6.10 34.81 -19.81
CA GLU A 339 5.36 35.75 -18.97
C GLU A 339 3.86 35.78 -19.36
N ALA A 340 3.55 35.70 -20.65
CA ALA A 340 2.19 35.57 -21.17
C ALA A 340 1.53 34.22 -20.81
N ALA A 341 2.26 33.11 -20.91
CA ALA A 341 1.78 31.78 -20.51
C ALA A 341 1.43 31.72 -19.02
N ARG A 342 2.29 32.29 -18.15
CA ARG A 342 1.98 32.46 -16.71
C ARG A 342 0.70 33.28 -16.50
N ARG A 343 0.54 34.40 -17.20
CA ARG A 343 -0.67 35.25 -17.14
C ARG A 343 -1.95 34.54 -17.61
N ARG A 344 -1.86 33.63 -18.60
CA ARG A 344 -3.01 32.81 -19.06
C ARG A 344 -3.43 31.82 -17.98
N GLN A 345 -2.51 31.00 -17.47
CA GLN A 345 -2.82 30.01 -16.44
C GLN A 345 -3.37 30.65 -15.15
N GLN A 346 -2.85 31.81 -14.75
CA GLN A 346 -3.35 32.54 -13.57
C GLN A 346 -4.79 33.08 -13.73
N ARG A 347 -5.30 33.20 -14.97
CA ARG A 347 -6.72 33.47 -15.24
C ARG A 347 -7.55 32.19 -15.22
N GLU A 348 -7.07 31.12 -15.87
CA GLU A 348 -7.76 29.82 -15.91
C GLU A 348 -7.99 29.23 -14.51
N SER A 349 -6.99 29.29 -13.63
CA SER A 349 -7.12 28.86 -12.23
C SER A 349 -8.13 29.67 -11.40
N LYS A 350 -8.53 30.87 -11.83
CA LYS A 350 -9.58 31.66 -11.17
C LYS A 350 -10.99 31.36 -11.70
N SER A 351 -11.12 30.87 -12.94
CA SER A 351 -12.42 30.55 -13.55
C SER A 351 -13.03 29.21 -13.10
N ALA A 352 -12.32 28.39 -12.33
CA ALA A 352 -12.78 27.07 -11.90
C ALA A 352 -13.76 27.08 -10.71
N THR A 353 -13.95 28.21 -10.03
CA THR A 353 -14.54 28.26 -8.67
C THR A 353 -15.85 29.08 -8.58
N THR A 354 -16.60 29.24 -9.68
CA THR A 354 -17.87 29.99 -9.68
C THR A 354 -19.00 29.27 -10.42
N THR A 355 -19.88 28.60 -9.67
CA THR A 355 -21.19 28.14 -10.15
C THR A 355 -22.23 29.28 -10.10
N PRO A 356 -23.11 29.44 -11.11
CA PRO A 356 -24.02 30.59 -11.20
C PRO A 356 -25.38 30.34 -10.52
N THR A 357 -25.83 31.26 -9.66
CA THR A 357 -27.20 31.23 -9.07
C THR A 357 -27.84 32.63 -9.01
N LYS A 358 -29.17 32.67 -9.21
CA LYS A 358 -30.08 33.86 -9.30
C LYS A 358 -30.19 34.58 -7.92
N GLY A 359 -30.64 35.84 -7.74
CA GLY A 359 -31.58 36.70 -8.49
C GLY A 359 -33.06 36.39 -8.14
N PRO A 360 -34.05 37.32 -8.16
CA PRO A 360 -34.07 38.78 -8.49
C PRO A 360 -34.80 39.69 -7.45
N GLU A 361 -34.97 41.00 -7.70
CA GLU A 361 -36.23 41.74 -7.41
C GLU A 361 -36.35 43.12 -8.15
N SER A 362 -37.38 43.94 -7.86
CA SER A 362 -37.90 45.06 -8.71
C SER A 362 -37.92 46.43 -7.98
N LYS A 363 -38.12 47.64 -8.57
CA LYS A 363 -39.11 48.06 -9.60
C LYS A 363 -38.95 49.55 -10.03
N ALA A 364 -39.40 49.88 -11.26
CA ALA A 364 -39.99 51.16 -11.73
C ALA A 364 -39.16 52.46 -12.00
N ALA A 365 -39.65 53.19 -13.03
CA ALA A 365 -39.58 54.64 -13.34
C ALA A 365 -38.27 55.30 -13.85
N ALA A 366 -38.31 55.68 -15.13
CA ALA A 366 -37.38 56.54 -15.90
C ALA A 366 -37.78 58.04 -15.82
N PRO A 367 -37.29 58.98 -16.69
CA PRO A 367 -36.07 59.04 -17.53
C PRO A 367 -35.30 60.39 -17.45
N ALA A 368 -34.14 60.52 -18.11
CA ALA A 368 -33.68 61.78 -18.75
C ALA A 368 -32.52 61.56 -19.75
N ASP A 369 -32.51 62.40 -20.79
CA ASP A 369 -31.42 62.92 -21.65
C ASP A 369 -30.37 62.00 -22.33
N ALA A 370 -30.43 62.01 -23.66
CA ALA A 370 -29.32 61.77 -24.59
C ALA A 370 -28.74 63.12 -25.09
N PRO A 371 -27.55 63.10 -25.72
CA PRO A 371 -27.47 63.43 -27.16
C PRO A 371 -26.94 62.21 -27.96
N THR A 372 -27.41 61.82 -29.17
CA THR A 372 -27.53 62.50 -30.50
C THR A 372 -26.18 62.94 -31.09
N ASP A 373 -25.82 62.67 -32.36
CA ASP A 373 -26.48 61.91 -33.46
C ASP A 373 -25.51 61.65 -34.67
N SER A 374 -25.94 60.78 -35.61
CA SER A 374 -25.50 60.60 -37.02
C SER A 374 -24.20 59.82 -37.32
N GLY A 375 -24.11 58.97 -38.37
CA GLY A 375 -25.09 58.48 -39.36
C GLY A 375 -24.72 57.06 -39.87
N ALA A 376 -25.66 56.22 -40.34
CA ALA A 376 -26.07 56.02 -41.76
C ALA A 376 -24.89 55.69 -42.71
N GLU A 377 -24.67 54.48 -43.26
CA GLU A 377 -25.48 53.45 -44.00
C GLU A 377 -25.49 53.57 -45.54
N GLU A 378 -25.56 52.40 -46.22
CA GLU A 378 -25.72 52.15 -47.68
C GLU A 378 -24.52 52.51 -48.63
N GLU A 379 -24.25 51.85 -49.78
CA GLU A 379 -24.78 50.60 -50.39
C GLU A 379 -23.84 49.95 -51.47
N LYS A 380 -24.14 48.70 -51.89
CA LYS A 380 -23.83 48.03 -53.21
C LYS A 380 -22.36 47.82 -53.66
N ALA A 381 -21.99 46.88 -54.56
CA ALA A 381 -22.64 45.69 -55.17
C ALA A 381 -21.62 44.72 -55.85
N GLY A 382 -22.05 43.49 -56.20
CA GLY A 382 -21.34 42.49 -57.05
C GLY A 382 -20.77 41.28 -56.26
N ALA A 383 -21.23 40.02 -56.35
CA ALA A 383 -21.61 39.11 -57.46
C ALA A 383 -20.40 38.60 -58.27
N THR A 384 -20.08 37.29 -58.40
CA THR A 384 -20.75 36.00 -58.06
C THR A 384 -19.81 35.10 -57.20
N THR A 385 -19.81 33.76 -57.02
CA THR A 385 -20.41 32.48 -57.55
C THR A 385 -20.68 31.51 -56.36
N ILE A 386 -21.56 30.48 -56.36
CA ILE A 386 -21.68 29.17 -57.09
C ILE A 386 -20.49 28.21 -56.85
N LYS A 387 -20.58 27.02 -56.20
CA LYS A 387 -21.63 26.22 -55.47
C LYS A 387 -20.85 25.33 -54.44
N LYS A 388 -21.21 25.21 -53.14
CA LYS A 388 -22.29 24.39 -52.48
C LYS A 388 -22.13 22.85 -52.60
N PRO A 389 -22.59 22.06 -51.60
CA PRO A 389 -22.63 22.30 -50.13
C PRO A 389 -22.42 21.02 -49.26
N SER A 390 -22.53 21.12 -47.92
CA SER A 390 -23.03 20.03 -47.05
C SER A 390 -23.77 20.61 -45.83
N PRO A 391 -24.87 19.99 -45.30
CA PRO A 391 -25.91 20.78 -44.63
C PRO A 391 -26.06 20.62 -43.11
N SER A 392 -26.23 21.79 -42.47
CA SER A 392 -26.94 22.11 -41.21
C SER A 392 -27.70 21.03 -40.41
N LYS A 393 -27.48 21.05 -39.09
CA LYS A 393 -28.46 20.63 -38.06
C LYS A 393 -29.74 21.49 -38.12
N ALA A 394 -30.92 20.94 -37.78
CA ALA A 394 -31.83 21.45 -36.70
C ALA A 394 -33.30 20.94 -36.75
N ARG A 395 -33.96 20.93 -35.57
CA ARG A 395 -35.43 21.11 -35.33
C ARG A 395 -36.36 19.96 -35.78
N LYS A 396 -37.37 19.48 -35.03
CA LYS A 396 -38.43 20.18 -34.25
C LYS A 396 -39.01 19.33 -33.08
N LYS A 397 -39.87 19.98 -32.26
CA LYS A 397 -40.73 19.42 -31.19
C LYS A 397 -41.99 18.70 -31.76
N LYS A 398 -42.59 17.75 -31.00
CA LYS A 398 -43.98 17.87 -30.45
C LYS A 398 -44.38 16.71 -29.49
N LEU A 399 -45.54 16.86 -28.83
CA LEU A 399 -46.11 16.01 -27.77
C LEU A 399 -47.20 15.05 -28.29
N ASN A 400 -47.38 13.90 -27.61
CA ASN A 400 -48.64 13.42 -26.98
C ASN A 400 -48.32 12.18 -26.12
N LYS A 401 -48.86 11.86 -24.92
CA LYS A 401 -50.01 12.30 -24.07
C LYS A 401 -51.26 11.39 -24.10
N LYS A 402 -51.24 10.32 -23.28
CA LYS A 402 -52.34 9.62 -22.56
C LYS A 402 -51.72 8.38 -21.87
N GLY A 403 -52.13 7.87 -20.69
CA GLY A 403 -52.89 8.51 -19.61
C GLY A 403 -53.90 7.61 -18.89
N ARG A 404 -53.64 7.21 -17.62
CA ARG A 404 -54.65 7.06 -16.56
C ARG A 404 -54.00 7.03 -15.16
N LYS A 405 -54.77 7.45 -14.15
CA LYS A 405 -54.49 7.40 -12.68
C LYS A 405 -55.48 6.41 -12.05
N MET A 406 -55.30 5.92 -10.81
CA MET A 406 -55.73 6.49 -9.51
C MET A 406 -55.55 5.36 -8.46
N ALA A 407 -55.49 5.51 -7.13
CA ALA A 407 -55.30 6.59 -6.15
C ALA A 407 -54.89 5.92 -4.80
N GLY A 408 -54.45 6.57 -3.72
CA GLY A 408 -54.14 7.99 -3.47
C GLY A 408 -54.87 8.57 -2.25
N ARG A 409 -54.17 9.28 -1.35
CA ARG A 409 -54.72 10.31 -0.43
C ARG A 409 -53.61 11.23 0.12
N LYS A 410 -53.99 12.33 0.77
CA LYS A 410 -53.11 13.45 1.23
C LYS A 410 -53.38 13.80 2.71
N ARG A 411 -52.54 14.70 3.26
CA ARG A 411 -52.56 15.34 4.61
C ARG A 411 -51.86 14.47 5.69
N GLY A 412 -51.15 15.04 6.67
CA GLY A 412 -50.83 16.46 6.93
C GLY A 412 -49.85 16.65 8.10
N ARG A 413 -49.30 17.87 8.25
CA ARG A 413 -48.34 18.27 9.30
C ARG A 413 -49.04 18.50 10.65
N PRO A 414 -48.39 18.14 11.77
CA PRO A 414 -48.38 19.01 12.95
C PRO A 414 -46.96 19.27 13.50
N LYS A 415 -46.87 20.06 14.59
CA LYS A 415 -45.63 20.54 15.21
C LYS A 415 -45.66 20.21 16.71
N LYS A 416 -44.52 19.75 17.24
CA LYS A 416 -44.06 19.71 18.65
C LYS A 416 -45.03 20.20 19.75
N MET A 417 -45.33 19.33 20.73
CA MET A 417 -45.64 19.71 22.12
C MET A 417 -44.93 18.78 23.12
N SER A 418 -44.77 19.27 24.34
CA SER A 418 -44.36 18.55 25.57
C SER A 418 -45.62 18.49 26.48
N THR A 419 -45.77 17.73 27.57
CA THR A 419 -44.86 16.89 28.38
C THR A 419 -45.69 15.82 29.10
N ALA A 420 -45.21 14.58 29.26
CA ALA A 420 -45.55 13.69 30.39
C ALA A 420 -44.69 12.41 30.35
N ASN A 421 -44.24 11.94 31.52
CA ASN A 421 -43.72 10.59 31.76
C ASN A 421 -44.79 9.85 32.60
N PRO A 422 -44.86 8.50 32.62
CA PRO A 422 -43.90 7.77 33.46
C PRO A 422 -43.34 6.46 32.87
N GLU A 423 -42.06 6.27 33.16
CA GLU A 423 -41.37 5.01 33.50
C GLU A 423 -41.81 3.67 32.88
N ARG A 424 -40.94 3.13 32.01
CA ARG A 424 -40.40 1.76 32.15
C ARG A 424 -39.14 1.59 31.29
N LYS A 425 -37.96 1.51 31.93
CA LYS A 425 -36.67 1.27 31.23
C LYS A 425 -36.46 -0.24 31.00
N PRO A 426 -36.14 -0.70 29.78
CA PRO A 426 -35.66 -2.06 29.56
C PRO A 426 -34.21 -2.22 30.05
N LYS A 427 -33.84 -3.45 30.42
CA LYS A 427 -32.53 -3.78 31.00
C LYS A 427 -31.42 -3.76 29.93
N LYS A 428 -30.25 -3.21 30.27
CA LYS A 428 -28.96 -3.63 29.66
C LYS A 428 -28.36 -4.73 30.55
N SER A 429 -27.76 -5.75 29.95
CA SER A 429 -27.05 -6.81 30.68
C SER A 429 -25.77 -6.27 31.32
N GLN A 430 -25.64 -6.45 32.62
CA GLN A 430 -24.42 -6.08 33.37
C GLN A 430 -23.32 -7.11 33.12
N THR A 431 -22.10 -6.62 32.88
CA THR A 431 -20.87 -7.40 33.13
C THR A 431 -20.57 -7.40 34.63
N ALA A 432 -20.10 -8.53 35.16
CA ALA A 432 -20.05 -8.77 36.60
C ALA A 432 -18.82 -8.17 37.29
N LEU A 433 -18.85 -6.86 37.58
CA LEU A 433 -17.72 -6.15 38.24
C LEU A 433 -18.11 -5.14 39.34
N ASP A 434 -19.39 -5.06 39.74
CA ASP A 434 -19.92 -4.04 40.67
C ASP A 434 -20.27 -4.57 42.09
N LEU A 435 -20.01 -5.85 42.39
CA LEU A 435 -20.65 -6.56 43.52
C LEU A 435 -19.85 -6.62 44.84
N LEU A 436 -18.77 -5.83 44.99
CA LEU A 436 -17.86 -5.90 46.17
C LEU A 436 -17.53 -4.56 46.86
N HIS A 437 -18.15 -3.44 46.47
CA HIS A 437 -17.92 -2.12 47.11
C HIS A 437 -19.08 -1.67 48.02
N ALA A 438 -19.72 -2.61 48.72
CA ALA A 438 -20.92 -2.35 49.54
C ALA A 438 -20.88 -2.95 50.97
N GLN A 439 -19.73 -2.87 51.65
CA GLN A 439 -19.64 -3.04 53.11
C GLN A 439 -18.35 -2.41 53.68
N ALA A 440 -18.35 -2.13 55.00
CA ALA A 440 -17.25 -1.54 55.78
C ALA A 440 -16.96 -0.02 55.60
N THR A 441 -17.92 0.82 55.97
CA THR A 441 -17.63 2.18 56.48
C THR A 441 -17.25 2.13 57.96
N PRO A 442 -16.17 2.80 58.38
CA PRO A 442 -16.12 3.45 59.69
C PRO A 442 -16.17 4.99 59.56
N GLN A 443 -16.84 5.66 60.50
CA GLN A 443 -16.79 7.11 60.66
C GLN A 443 -15.65 7.49 61.62
N THR A 444 -14.93 8.60 61.39
CA THR A 444 -14.58 9.58 62.46
C THR A 444 -13.88 10.84 61.94
N ALA A 445 -14.17 11.96 62.63
CA ALA A 445 -13.38 13.20 62.81
C ALA A 445 -12.72 13.94 61.61
N ALA A 446 -13.05 15.24 61.51
CA ALA A 446 -12.15 16.30 61.04
C ALA A 446 -11.76 17.18 62.27
N PRO A 447 -10.62 17.89 62.25
CA PRO A 447 -10.59 19.24 61.67
C PRO A 447 -9.27 19.55 60.89
N SER A 448 -9.34 20.11 59.67
CA SER A 448 -9.23 21.56 59.36
C SER A 448 -7.78 21.96 58.93
N PRO A 449 -7.47 23.18 58.42
CA PRO A 449 -6.95 23.23 57.05
C PRO A 449 -5.75 24.16 56.79
N GLN A 450 -4.76 23.70 56.01
CA GLN A 450 -3.96 24.61 55.15
C GLN A 450 -3.24 23.91 53.98
N ASP A 451 -2.85 24.75 53.03
CA ASP A 451 -1.91 24.58 51.91
C ASP A 451 -2.13 23.46 50.88
N ALA A 452 -2.58 23.91 49.71
CA ALA A 452 -2.58 23.13 48.47
C ALA A 452 -1.25 23.28 47.72
N TYR A 453 -0.68 22.16 47.27
CA TYR A 453 -0.08 22.01 45.93
C TYR A 453 0.23 20.53 45.69
N LYS A 454 -0.59 19.84 44.89
CA LYS A 454 -0.30 18.48 44.40
C LYS A 454 -0.25 18.47 42.88
N SER A 455 0.78 17.85 42.34
CA SER A 455 1.00 17.68 40.90
C SER A 455 -0.12 16.82 40.26
N PRO A 456 -0.49 17.05 38.99
CA PRO A 456 -1.34 16.12 38.26
C PRO A 456 -0.67 14.75 38.12
N HIS A 457 -1.33 13.69 38.58
CA HIS A 457 -0.85 12.32 38.35
C HIS A 457 -1.13 11.88 36.92
N SER A 458 -0.14 11.22 36.29
CA SER A 458 -0.30 10.55 35.00
C SER A 458 -1.30 9.38 35.10
N PRO A 459 -2.13 9.08 34.07
CA PRO A 459 -3.10 7.98 34.12
C PRO A 459 -2.47 6.57 34.09
N PHE A 460 -1.20 6.46 33.68
CA PHE A 460 -0.57 5.17 33.35
C PHE A 460 0.42 4.71 34.43
N TYR A 461 -0.11 4.11 35.51
CA TYR A 461 0.46 2.95 36.21
C TYR A 461 -0.48 2.51 37.36
N GLN A 462 -1.30 1.48 37.12
CA GLN A 462 -1.95 0.72 38.19
C GLN A 462 -1.21 -0.61 38.33
N LEU A 463 -0.81 -0.95 39.56
CA LEU A 463 -0.25 -2.28 39.87
C LEU A 463 -1.39 -3.31 39.94
N PRO A 464 -1.18 -4.57 39.52
CA PRO A 464 -2.21 -5.61 39.58
C PRO A 464 -2.68 -5.88 41.02
N PRO A 465 -3.96 -6.24 41.24
CA PRO A 465 -4.44 -6.68 42.54
C PRO A 465 -3.71 -7.96 42.97
N SER A 466 -3.48 -8.09 44.27
CA SER A 466 -2.70 -9.20 44.85
C SER A 466 -3.39 -10.55 44.65
N VAL A 467 -2.81 -11.39 43.79
CA VAL A 467 -3.19 -12.81 43.67
C VAL A 467 -2.95 -13.50 45.01
N GLN A 468 -3.88 -14.38 45.40
CA GLN A 468 -3.85 -15.09 46.67
C GLN A 468 -2.55 -15.90 46.81
N ARG A 469 -1.81 -15.68 47.89
CA ARG A 469 -0.70 -16.55 48.27
C ARG A 469 -1.25 -17.87 48.79
N HIS A 470 -0.89 -18.99 48.16
CA HIS A 470 -0.91 -20.28 48.84
C HIS A 470 0.01 -20.22 50.08
N PRO A 471 -0.31 -20.95 51.18
CA PRO A 471 0.55 -20.97 52.36
C PRO A 471 1.95 -21.53 52.00
N PRO A 472 3.04 -20.91 52.49
CA PRO A 472 4.40 -21.18 51.98
C PRO A 472 5.00 -22.52 52.42
N ASP A 473 4.39 -23.21 53.38
CA ASP A 473 5.04 -24.26 54.17
C ASP A 473 5.28 -25.58 53.42
N GLN A 474 4.72 -25.77 52.21
CA GLN A 474 4.92 -26.99 51.41
C GLN A 474 6.08 -26.93 50.41
N LEU A 475 6.71 -25.78 50.19
CA LEU A 475 7.86 -25.64 49.28
C LEU A 475 9.22 -25.50 49.98
N LEU A 476 9.24 -25.38 51.32
CA LEU A 476 10.47 -25.23 52.11
C LEU A 476 11.10 -26.57 52.57
N LEU A 477 10.50 -27.71 52.22
CA LEU A 477 10.97 -29.05 52.60
C LEU A 477 11.99 -29.68 51.63
N ALA A 478 12.25 -29.05 50.48
CA ALA A 478 13.33 -29.46 49.58
C ALA A 478 14.63 -28.72 49.95
N PRO A 479 15.77 -29.41 50.16
CA PRO A 479 17.03 -28.74 50.50
C PRO A 479 17.52 -27.88 49.32
N THR A 480 17.64 -26.58 49.55
CA THR A 480 18.08 -25.61 48.53
C THR A 480 19.45 -26.00 47.96
N PRO A 481 19.63 -26.11 46.63
CA PRO A 481 20.93 -26.47 46.05
C PRO A 481 22.05 -25.54 46.53
N PRO A 482 23.21 -26.06 47.02
CA PRO A 482 24.25 -25.23 47.62
C PRO A 482 24.81 -24.12 46.71
N ALA A 483 24.78 -24.33 45.39
CA ALA A 483 25.14 -23.31 44.41
C ALA A 483 24.14 -22.13 44.37
N LEU A 484 22.84 -22.43 44.42
CA LEU A 484 21.78 -21.41 44.47
C LEU A 484 21.82 -20.66 45.81
N GLN A 485 22.07 -21.37 46.92
CA GLN A 485 22.22 -20.74 48.24
C GLN A 485 23.41 -19.78 48.28
N LYS A 486 24.57 -20.15 47.71
CA LYS A 486 25.72 -19.25 47.56
C LYS A 486 25.41 -18.03 46.69
N LEU A 487 24.68 -18.20 45.58
CA LEU A 487 24.29 -17.09 44.70
C LEU A 487 23.35 -16.11 45.42
N LEU A 488 22.32 -16.60 46.09
CA LEU A 488 21.37 -15.79 46.86
C LEU A 488 22.07 -15.04 48.01
N GLU A 489 22.98 -15.70 48.73
CA GLU A 489 23.77 -15.05 49.78
C GLU A 489 24.72 -13.98 49.19
N SER A 490 25.29 -14.20 48.00
CA SER A 490 26.12 -13.19 47.32
C SER A 490 25.32 -11.94 46.91
N PHE A 491 24.11 -12.11 46.35
CA PHE A 491 23.24 -10.98 46.05
C PHE A 491 22.77 -10.25 47.33
N LYS A 492 22.42 -11.00 48.38
CA LYS A 492 22.07 -10.44 49.70
C LYS A 492 23.23 -9.60 50.28
N ILE A 493 24.47 -10.06 50.17
CA ILE A 493 25.66 -9.29 50.57
C ILE A 493 25.80 -8.01 49.73
N GLN A 494 25.65 -8.09 48.41
CA GLN A 494 25.70 -6.91 47.52
C GLN A 494 24.59 -5.89 47.84
N TYR A 495 23.35 -6.33 48.04
CA TYR A 495 22.25 -5.45 48.45
C TYR A 495 22.47 -4.83 49.83
N LEU A 496 23.01 -5.58 50.80
CA LEU A 496 23.34 -5.04 52.13
C LEU A 496 24.50 -4.03 52.07
N GLN A 497 25.52 -4.27 51.23
CA GLN A 497 26.60 -3.32 50.96
C GLN A 497 26.06 -2.03 50.30
N PHE A 498 25.14 -2.14 49.33
CA PHE A 498 24.49 -0.98 48.72
C PHE A 498 23.57 -0.23 49.71
N LEU A 499 22.85 -0.95 50.58
CA LEU A 499 22.03 -0.38 51.65
C LEU A 499 22.86 0.24 52.79
N ALA A 500 24.14 -0.13 52.94
CA ALA A 500 25.09 0.58 53.78
C ALA A 500 25.63 1.84 53.07
N TYR A 501 26.02 1.71 51.79
CA TYR A 501 26.53 2.83 50.98
C TYR A 501 25.52 3.97 50.84
N THR A 502 24.24 3.65 50.57
CA THR A 502 23.17 4.65 50.46
C THR A 502 22.85 5.40 51.77
N LYS A 503 23.30 4.88 52.92
CA LYS A 503 23.23 5.56 54.23
C LYS A 503 24.46 6.43 54.53
N THR A 504 25.50 6.40 53.70
CA THR A 504 26.69 7.24 53.89
C THR A 504 26.40 8.71 53.62
N ALA A 505 27.08 9.60 54.35
CA ALA A 505 27.07 11.03 54.06
C ALA A 505 27.60 11.35 52.65
N GLN A 506 28.54 10.53 52.13
CA GLN A 506 29.09 10.66 50.78
C GLN A 506 28.04 10.39 49.69
N TYR A 507 27.24 9.33 49.82
CA TYR A 507 26.13 9.09 48.88
C TYR A 507 25.10 10.22 48.95
N LYS A 508 24.73 10.68 50.15
CA LYS A 508 23.82 11.82 50.31
C LYS A 508 24.35 13.10 49.66
N ALA A 509 25.65 13.40 49.80
CA ALA A 509 26.29 14.56 49.17
C ALA A 509 26.32 14.45 47.64
N SER A 510 26.65 13.27 47.10
CA SER A 510 26.61 13.00 45.65
C SER A 510 25.19 13.13 45.07
N LEU A 511 24.18 12.59 45.76
CA LEU A 511 22.78 12.72 45.38
C LEU A 511 22.31 14.18 45.42
N GLN A 512 22.76 14.96 46.41
CA GLN A 512 22.49 16.40 46.49
C GLN A 512 23.13 17.17 45.33
N GLN A 513 24.39 16.88 44.99
CA GLN A 513 25.09 17.48 43.85
C GLN A 513 24.38 17.20 42.52
N LEU A 514 23.95 15.95 42.30
CA LEU A 514 23.15 15.56 41.12
C LEU A 514 21.79 16.28 41.08
N LEU A 515 21.10 16.37 42.22
CA LEU A 515 19.84 17.08 42.34
C LEU A 515 19.98 18.59 42.01
N ASP A 516 21.05 19.23 42.49
CA ASP A 516 21.28 20.65 42.24
C ASP A 516 21.76 20.94 40.81
N GLN A 517 22.52 20.03 40.19
CA GLN A 517 22.80 20.05 38.74
C GLN A 517 21.53 19.95 37.90
N GLU A 518 20.62 19.03 38.22
CA GLU A 518 19.38 18.87 37.47
C GLU A 518 18.40 20.04 37.70
N LYS A 519 18.39 20.66 38.89
CA LYS A 519 17.71 21.94 39.12
C LYS A 519 18.26 23.06 38.24
N GLU A 520 19.59 23.20 38.15
CA GLU A 520 20.20 24.24 37.33
C GLU A 520 19.89 24.03 35.83
N LYS A 521 20.01 22.79 35.37
CA LYS A 521 19.63 22.37 34.01
C LYS A 521 18.15 22.66 33.71
N ASN A 522 17.24 22.35 34.64
CA ASN A 522 15.82 22.68 34.50
C ASN A 522 15.58 24.20 34.48
N ALA A 523 16.25 24.98 35.32
CA ALA A 523 16.17 26.45 35.32
C ALA A 523 16.66 27.06 33.99
N ARG A 524 17.77 26.55 33.44
CA ARG A 524 18.29 26.93 32.11
C ARG A 524 17.28 26.59 30.99
N LEU A 525 16.67 25.41 31.04
CA LEU A 525 15.66 24.97 30.06
C LEU A 525 14.36 25.78 30.16
N LEU A 526 13.89 26.11 31.36
CA LEU A 526 12.74 27.01 31.59
C LEU A 526 13.02 28.42 31.06
N GLY A 527 14.22 28.96 31.29
CA GLY A 527 14.65 30.24 30.72
C GLY A 527 14.66 30.22 29.19
N ALA A 528 15.23 29.18 28.57
CA ALA A 528 15.23 29.00 27.12
C ALA A 528 13.80 28.85 26.55
N ALA A 529 12.92 28.11 27.22
CA ALA A 529 11.52 27.96 26.81
C ALA A 529 10.75 29.30 26.89
N GLN A 530 11.01 30.13 27.91
CA GLN A 530 10.43 31.48 28.03
C GLN A 530 10.97 32.42 26.94
N GLN A 531 12.27 32.37 26.63
CA GLN A 531 12.87 33.16 25.54
C GLN A 531 12.34 32.75 24.15
N LEU A 532 12.17 31.46 23.91
CA LEU A 532 11.54 30.93 22.68
C LEU A 532 10.07 31.34 22.58
N PHE A 533 9.31 31.25 23.67
CA PHE A 533 7.92 31.72 23.71
C PHE A 533 7.81 33.23 23.43
N GLY A 534 8.72 34.02 23.99
CA GLY A 534 8.86 35.45 23.70
C GLY A 534 9.17 35.72 22.22
N HIS A 535 10.12 34.99 21.62
CA HIS A 535 10.41 35.06 20.19
C HIS A 535 9.20 34.69 19.32
N CYS A 536 8.48 33.61 19.66
CA CYS A 536 7.27 33.20 18.96
C CYS A 536 6.14 34.24 19.06
N GLN A 537 5.99 34.94 20.19
CA GLN A 537 5.06 36.08 20.26
C GLN A 537 5.54 37.27 19.44
N ALA A 538 6.81 37.66 19.55
CA ALA A 538 7.37 38.78 18.79
C ALA A 538 7.23 38.55 17.27
N GLN A 539 7.58 37.36 16.78
CA GLN A 539 7.37 36.98 15.38
C GLN A 539 5.89 36.97 14.98
N LYS A 540 4.98 36.52 15.86
CA LYS A 540 3.54 36.53 15.58
C LYS A 540 2.98 37.95 15.43
N GLU A 541 3.40 38.89 16.27
CA GLU A 541 3.00 40.29 16.16
C GLU A 541 3.69 41.00 14.98
N GLU A 542 4.95 40.67 14.65
CA GLU A 542 5.62 41.18 13.46
C GLU A 542 5.00 40.64 12.16
N ILE A 543 4.61 39.36 12.12
CA ILE A 543 3.85 38.78 11.00
C ILE A 543 2.50 39.48 10.83
N LYS A 544 1.77 39.77 11.91
CA LYS A 544 0.55 40.60 11.87
C LYS A 544 0.84 42.00 11.32
N ARG A 545 1.91 42.66 11.78
CA ARG A 545 2.30 44.02 11.36
C ARG A 545 2.63 44.06 9.86
N LEU A 546 3.45 43.13 9.39
CA LEU A 546 3.81 42.99 7.97
C LEU A 546 2.60 42.59 7.11
N PHE A 547 1.70 41.76 7.62
CA PHE A 547 0.46 41.39 6.94
C PHE A 547 -0.50 42.57 6.82
N GLN A 548 -0.71 43.36 7.89
CA GLN A 548 -1.52 44.57 7.84
C GLN A 548 -0.92 45.59 6.86
N GLN A 549 0.39 45.84 6.93
CA GLN A 549 1.10 46.70 5.99
C GLN A 549 0.90 46.23 4.53
N LYS A 550 0.88 44.92 4.27
CA LYS A 550 0.61 44.37 2.93
C LYS A 550 -0.86 44.43 2.52
N LEU A 551 -1.82 44.36 3.43
CA LEU A 551 -3.23 44.62 3.14
C LEU A 551 -3.46 46.08 2.77
N ASP A 552 -2.81 47.00 3.49
CA ASP A 552 -2.88 48.44 3.25
C ASP A 552 -2.23 48.82 1.91
N GLU A 553 -1.03 48.28 1.60
CA GLU A 553 -0.38 48.41 0.28
C GLU A 553 -1.23 47.86 -0.88
N LEU A 554 -2.05 46.83 -0.63
CA LEU A 554 -2.95 46.23 -1.63
C LEU A 554 -4.35 46.87 -1.65
N GLY A 555 -4.61 47.87 -0.79
CA GLY A 555 -5.90 48.58 -0.71
C GLY A 555 -7.06 47.75 -0.15
N VAL A 556 -6.80 46.60 0.48
CA VAL A 556 -7.84 45.62 0.90
C VAL A 556 -8.38 45.98 2.29
N LYS A 557 -9.26 46.99 2.35
CA LYS A 557 -9.80 47.55 3.60
C LYS A 557 -10.78 46.64 4.41
N ALA A 558 -10.96 45.38 4.03
CA ALA A 558 -12.07 44.54 4.55
C ALA A 558 -11.73 43.04 4.67
N LEU A 559 -10.54 42.71 5.16
CA LEU A 559 -10.16 41.33 5.50
C LEU A 559 -9.20 41.36 6.70
N THR A 560 -9.69 41.10 7.91
CA THR A 560 -8.85 41.11 9.11
C THR A 560 -8.12 39.79 9.29
N TYR A 561 -7.01 39.81 10.03
CA TYR A 561 -6.29 38.60 10.44
C TYR A 561 -7.18 37.60 11.22
N ASN A 562 -8.20 38.10 11.93
CA ASN A 562 -9.16 37.26 12.65
C ASN A 562 -10.10 36.52 11.69
N ASP A 563 -10.54 37.16 10.61
CA ASP A 563 -11.39 36.54 9.58
C ASP A 563 -10.65 35.40 8.87
N LEU A 564 -9.34 35.57 8.63
CA LEU A 564 -8.49 34.53 8.06
C LEU A 564 -8.30 33.35 9.02
N ILE A 565 -8.09 33.60 10.32
CA ILE A 565 -8.06 32.55 11.36
C ILE A 565 -9.42 31.84 11.46
N GLN A 566 -10.53 32.58 11.34
CA GLN A 566 -11.87 32.02 11.40
C GLN A 566 -12.13 31.10 10.19
N ALA A 567 -11.79 31.55 8.98
CA ALA A 567 -11.81 30.72 7.78
C ALA A 567 -10.90 29.48 7.91
N GLN A 568 -9.70 29.60 8.50
CA GLN A 568 -8.82 28.47 8.74
C GLN A 568 -9.39 27.46 9.76
N LYS A 569 -10.10 27.93 10.80
CA LYS A 569 -10.83 27.08 11.75
C LYS A 569 -12.00 26.37 11.07
N GLU A 570 -12.76 27.07 10.24
CA GLU A 570 -13.89 26.51 9.50
C GLU A 570 -13.44 25.47 8.47
N ILE A 571 -12.34 25.73 7.75
CA ILE A 571 -11.70 24.75 6.86
C ILE A 571 -11.18 23.54 7.66
N SER A 572 -10.56 23.75 8.83
CA SER A 572 -10.11 22.66 9.71
C SER A 572 -11.27 21.80 10.22
N ALA A 573 -12.36 22.43 10.68
CA ALA A 573 -13.56 21.76 11.14
C ALA A 573 -14.27 21.00 10.01
N HIS A 574 -14.35 21.58 8.81
CA HIS A 574 -14.91 20.91 7.64
C HIS A 574 -14.04 19.73 7.19
N ASN A 575 -12.72 19.86 7.22
CA ASN A 575 -11.80 18.75 6.95
C ASN A 575 -11.91 17.63 8.00
N GLN A 576 -12.15 17.96 9.27
CA GLN A 576 -12.47 16.95 10.30
C GLN A 576 -13.80 16.26 10.00
N GLN A 577 -14.86 17.02 9.70
CA GLN A 577 -16.17 16.46 9.34
C GLN A 577 -16.11 15.55 8.09
N LEU A 578 -15.29 15.90 7.09
CA LEU A 578 -15.04 15.07 5.91
C LEU A 578 -14.29 13.78 6.24
N ARG A 579 -13.38 13.79 7.22
CA ARG A 579 -12.72 12.57 7.72
C ARG A 579 -13.73 11.66 8.43
N GLU A 580 -14.52 12.20 9.34
CA GLU A 580 -15.58 11.47 10.05
C GLU A 580 -16.61 10.86 9.08
N GLN A 581 -17.01 11.59 8.04
CA GLN A 581 -17.85 11.07 6.95
C GLN A 581 -17.15 9.99 6.12
N THR A 582 -15.85 10.13 5.84
CA THR A 582 -15.08 9.12 5.10
C THR A 582 -14.93 7.82 5.91
N GLU A 583 -14.68 7.92 7.22
CA GLU A 583 -14.58 6.78 8.14
C GLU A 583 -15.92 6.04 8.27
N GLN A 584 -17.03 6.79 8.43
CA GLN A 584 -18.37 6.19 8.42
C GLN A 584 -18.67 5.50 7.08
N LEU A 585 -18.34 6.11 5.94
CA LEU A 585 -18.52 5.50 4.62
C LEU A 585 -17.62 4.27 4.41
N GLN A 586 -16.40 4.25 4.97
CA GLN A 586 -15.54 3.05 4.96
C GLN A 586 -16.16 1.93 5.80
N LYS A 587 -16.68 2.24 6.99
CA LYS A 587 -17.40 1.28 7.84
C LYS A 587 -18.64 0.72 7.15
N ASP A 588 -19.49 1.58 6.59
CA ASP A 588 -20.69 1.19 5.84
C ASP A 588 -20.30 0.30 4.63
N ASN A 589 -19.20 0.61 3.93
CA ASN A 589 -18.69 -0.22 2.84
C ASN A 589 -18.19 -1.58 3.33
N GLY A 590 -17.55 -1.64 4.50
CA GLY A 590 -17.13 -2.89 5.15
C GLY A 590 -18.32 -3.75 5.59
N GLU A 591 -19.35 -3.15 6.18
CA GLU A 591 -20.59 -3.83 6.55
C GLU A 591 -21.33 -4.35 5.30
N LEU A 592 -21.45 -3.54 4.24
CA LEU A 592 -22.04 -3.96 2.96
C LEU A 592 -21.23 -5.07 2.27
N ARG A 593 -19.89 -5.03 2.29
CA ARG A 593 -19.04 -6.14 1.82
C ARG A 593 -19.30 -7.41 2.62
N THR A 594 -19.41 -7.30 3.95
CA THR A 594 -19.66 -8.44 4.85
C THR A 594 -21.08 -9.01 4.70
N GLN A 595 -22.06 -8.20 4.32
CA GLN A 595 -23.40 -8.66 3.93
C GLN A 595 -23.38 -9.32 2.55
N SER A 596 -22.72 -8.70 1.56
CA SER A 596 -22.56 -9.25 0.21
C SER A 596 -21.84 -10.60 0.21
N LEU A 597 -20.79 -10.75 1.02
CA LEU A 597 -20.07 -12.01 1.20
C LEU A 597 -20.95 -13.10 1.83
N ARG A 598 -21.77 -12.76 2.83
CA ARG A 598 -22.76 -13.68 3.42
C ARG A 598 -23.84 -14.10 2.43
N LEU A 599 -24.36 -13.17 1.64
CA LEU A 599 -25.33 -13.46 0.58
C LEU A 599 -24.73 -14.32 -0.54
N LEU A 600 -23.47 -14.06 -0.92
CA LEU A 600 -22.76 -14.86 -1.91
C LEU A 600 -22.50 -16.29 -1.38
N LYS A 601 -22.06 -16.44 -0.12
CA LYS A 601 -21.87 -17.76 0.49
C LYS A 601 -23.18 -18.55 0.57
N ALA A 602 -24.26 -17.93 1.06
CA ALA A 602 -25.58 -18.55 1.10
C ALA A 602 -26.05 -18.96 -0.31
N ARG A 603 -25.73 -18.17 -1.35
CA ARG A 603 -26.06 -18.51 -2.74
C ARG A 603 -25.21 -19.65 -3.31
N CYS A 604 -23.94 -19.78 -2.89
CA CYS A 604 -23.12 -20.95 -3.21
C CYS A 604 -23.65 -22.21 -2.51
N GLU A 605 -24.08 -22.11 -1.25
CA GLU A 605 -24.72 -23.19 -0.49
C GLU A 605 -26.05 -23.63 -1.16
N GLU A 606 -26.90 -22.70 -1.61
CA GLU A 606 -28.11 -23.00 -2.40
C GLU A 606 -27.80 -23.70 -3.75
N LEU A 607 -26.70 -23.32 -4.40
CA LEU A 607 -26.27 -23.89 -5.69
C LEU A 607 -25.43 -25.17 -5.54
N LYS A 608 -25.12 -25.61 -4.31
CA LYS A 608 -24.20 -26.72 -4.01
C LYS A 608 -22.79 -26.55 -4.59
N LEU A 609 -22.29 -25.32 -4.58
CA LEU A 609 -20.94 -24.96 -5.04
C LEU A 609 -19.96 -24.89 -3.88
N ASP A 610 -18.86 -25.64 -3.97
CA ASP A 610 -17.81 -25.65 -2.95
C ASP A 610 -17.09 -24.29 -2.87
N TRP A 611 -17.30 -23.60 -1.76
CA TRP A 611 -16.75 -22.27 -1.48
C TRP A 611 -15.22 -22.22 -1.53
N SER A 612 -14.54 -23.35 -1.28
CA SER A 612 -13.09 -23.49 -1.31
C SER A 612 -12.49 -23.57 -2.73
N THR A 613 -13.28 -23.95 -3.75
CA THR A 613 -12.83 -24.12 -5.14
C THR A 613 -13.46 -23.10 -6.10
N LEU A 614 -14.12 -22.08 -5.55
CA LEU A 614 -14.93 -21.10 -6.27
C LEU A 614 -14.09 -20.03 -7.00
N SER A 615 -13.46 -20.41 -8.11
CA SER A 615 -12.75 -19.46 -8.99
C SER A 615 -13.72 -18.71 -9.93
N LEU A 616 -13.32 -17.52 -10.37
CA LEU A 616 -14.03 -16.76 -11.41
C LEU A 616 -14.14 -17.57 -12.71
N GLU A 617 -13.13 -18.39 -13.02
CA GLU A 617 -13.11 -19.23 -14.21
C GLU A 617 -14.13 -20.38 -14.13
N ASN A 618 -14.28 -21.01 -12.96
CA ASN A 618 -15.27 -22.05 -12.71
C ASN A 618 -16.70 -21.47 -12.82
N LEU A 619 -16.95 -20.31 -12.20
CA LEU A 619 -18.21 -19.58 -12.34
C LEU A 619 -18.52 -19.16 -13.79
N LEU A 620 -17.51 -18.83 -14.60
CA LEU A 620 -17.69 -18.52 -16.02
C LEU A 620 -17.99 -19.78 -16.85
N LYS A 621 -17.30 -20.89 -16.60
CA LYS A 621 -17.55 -22.21 -17.23
C LYS A 621 -18.97 -22.70 -16.93
N GLU A 622 -19.40 -22.65 -15.68
CA GLU A 622 -20.75 -23.06 -15.27
C GLU A 622 -21.83 -22.14 -15.87
N LYS A 623 -21.64 -20.82 -15.82
CA LYS A 623 -22.53 -19.84 -16.49
C LYS A 623 -22.63 -20.08 -17.99
N GLN A 624 -21.58 -20.58 -18.63
CA GLN A 624 -21.58 -20.94 -20.05
C GLN A 624 -22.30 -22.28 -20.28
N ALA A 625 -22.09 -23.29 -19.45
CA ALA A 625 -22.83 -24.55 -19.51
C ALA A 625 -24.35 -24.35 -19.33
N LEU A 626 -24.77 -23.56 -18.33
CA LEU A 626 -26.17 -23.20 -18.11
C LEU A 626 -26.77 -22.43 -19.30
N ARG A 627 -25.99 -21.56 -19.96
CA ARG A 627 -26.42 -20.87 -21.19
C ARG A 627 -26.64 -21.85 -22.35
N THR A 628 -25.75 -22.82 -22.55
CA THR A 628 -25.91 -23.87 -23.55
C THR A 628 -27.16 -24.70 -23.26
N GLN A 629 -27.34 -25.15 -22.01
CA GLN A 629 -28.48 -25.97 -21.60
C GLN A 629 -29.82 -25.22 -21.73
N ILE A 630 -29.87 -23.92 -21.43
CA ILE A 630 -31.04 -23.07 -21.70
C ILE A 630 -31.32 -22.96 -23.21
N SER A 631 -30.28 -22.75 -24.02
CA SER A 631 -30.40 -22.68 -25.49
C SER A 631 -30.92 -23.99 -26.09
N GLU A 632 -30.45 -25.14 -25.61
CA GLU A 632 -30.94 -26.47 -26.00
C GLU A 632 -32.41 -26.69 -25.61
N LYS A 633 -32.81 -26.29 -24.39
CA LYS A 633 -34.22 -26.37 -23.98
C LYS A 633 -35.12 -25.40 -24.77
N GLN A 634 -34.62 -24.23 -25.15
CA GLN A 634 -35.33 -23.30 -26.04
C GLN A 634 -35.47 -23.86 -27.46
N ARG A 635 -34.39 -24.42 -28.03
CA ARG A 635 -34.43 -25.13 -29.31
C ARG A 635 -35.43 -26.28 -29.28
N HIS A 636 -35.41 -27.11 -28.24
CA HIS A 636 -36.34 -28.24 -28.12
C HIS A 636 -37.80 -27.80 -27.93
N CYS A 637 -38.04 -26.68 -27.24
CA CYS A 637 -39.37 -26.08 -27.15
C CYS A 637 -39.86 -25.59 -28.53
N LEU A 638 -38.98 -25.00 -29.35
CA LEU A 638 -39.29 -24.61 -30.73
C LEU A 638 -39.52 -25.82 -31.64
N GLU A 639 -38.73 -26.89 -31.52
CA GLU A 639 -38.93 -28.17 -32.22
C GLU A 639 -40.32 -28.74 -31.94
N LEU A 640 -40.70 -28.85 -30.65
CA LEU A 640 -42.02 -29.30 -30.24
C LEU A 640 -43.14 -28.37 -30.76
N GLN A 641 -42.92 -27.05 -30.75
CA GLN A 641 -43.89 -26.08 -31.27
C GLN A 641 -44.07 -26.19 -32.79
N ILE A 642 -43.01 -26.52 -33.54
CA ILE A 642 -43.09 -26.84 -34.98
C ILE A 642 -43.86 -28.15 -35.17
N SER A 643 -43.53 -29.22 -34.45
CA SER A 643 -44.23 -30.50 -34.56
C SER A 643 -45.72 -30.41 -34.22
N ILE A 644 -46.12 -29.57 -33.26
CA ILE A 644 -47.53 -29.28 -32.96
C ILE A 644 -48.22 -28.62 -34.16
N VAL A 645 -47.60 -27.60 -34.78
CA VAL A 645 -48.14 -26.93 -35.97
C VAL A 645 -48.21 -27.86 -37.18
N GLU A 646 -47.25 -28.79 -37.33
CA GLU A 646 -47.28 -29.81 -38.38
C GLU A 646 -48.36 -30.87 -38.14
N LEU A 647 -48.59 -31.28 -36.88
CA LEU A 647 -49.71 -32.14 -36.50
C LEU A 647 -51.05 -31.46 -36.76
N GLU A 648 -51.27 -30.21 -36.33
CA GLU A 648 -52.48 -29.43 -36.65
C GLU A 648 -52.72 -29.34 -38.16
N LYS A 649 -51.65 -29.10 -38.94
CA LYS A 649 -51.69 -28.98 -40.40
C LYS A 649 -51.97 -30.33 -41.08
N SER A 650 -51.52 -31.43 -40.50
CA SER A 650 -51.82 -32.79 -40.95
C SER A 650 -53.27 -33.17 -40.64
N GLN A 651 -53.74 -32.87 -39.42
CA GLN A 651 -55.12 -33.09 -38.99
C GLN A 651 -56.10 -32.29 -39.86
N ARG A 652 -55.87 -30.98 -40.07
CA ARG A 652 -56.70 -30.16 -40.98
C ARG A 652 -56.68 -30.66 -42.44
N ARG A 653 -55.60 -31.33 -42.87
CA ARG A 653 -55.54 -32.01 -44.19
C ARG A 653 -56.37 -33.29 -44.21
N GLN A 654 -56.38 -34.08 -43.14
CA GLN A 654 -57.27 -35.24 -43.02
C GLN A 654 -58.75 -34.82 -42.94
N GLU A 655 -59.08 -33.79 -42.17
CA GLU A 655 -60.41 -33.17 -42.11
C GLU A 655 -60.86 -32.68 -43.50
N LEU A 656 -59.99 -31.99 -44.25
CA LEU A 656 -60.26 -31.58 -45.63
C LEU A 656 -60.41 -32.75 -46.62
N LEU A 657 -59.71 -33.86 -46.40
CA LEU A 657 -59.86 -35.08 -47.22
C LEU A 657 -61.16 -35.81 -46.89
N GLN A 658 -61.55 -35.89 -45.61
CA GLN A 658 -62.84 -36.43 -45.19
C GLN A 658 -63.99 -35.59 -45.76
N LEU A 659 -63.94 -34.26 -45.60
CA LEU A 659 -64.90 -33.33 -46.22
C LEU A 659 -65.02 -33.51 -47.74
N LYS A 660 -63.90 -33.75 -48.45
CA LYS A 660 -63.93 -34.06 -49.89
C LYS A 660 -64.50 -35.44 -50.21
N SER A 661 -64.31 -36.44 -49.35
CA SER A 661 -64.92 -37.77 -49.52
C SER A 661 -66.42 -37.81 -49.19
N CYS A 662 -66.93 -36.80 -48.47
CA CYS A 662 -68.35 -36.65 -48.15
C CYS A 662 -69.15 -35.84 -49.20
N VAL A 663 -68.54 -35.46 -50.32
CA VAL A 663 -69.25 -34.84 -51.45
C VAL A 663 -69.59 -35.93 -52.48
N PRO A 664 -70.87 -36.28 -52.68
CA PRO A 664 -71.26 -37.15 -53.78
C PRO A 664 -71.04 -36.43 -55.12
N PRO A 665 -70.85 -37.16 -56.24
CA PRO A 665 -70.75 -36.54 -57.55
C PRO A 665 -72.11 -35.94 -57.95
N ASP A 666 -72.10 -34.66 -58.31
CA ASP A 666 -73.23 -34.01 -58.98
C ASP A 666 -72.71 -33.46 -60.31
N ASP A 667 -73.40 -33.80 -61.40
CA ASP A 667 -72.86 -33.80 -62.76
C ASP A 667 -73.63 -32.82 -63.67
N GLY A 668 -72.90 -31.90 -64.31
CA GLY A 668 -73.48 -30.79 -65.09
C GLY A 668 -74.00 -29.62 -64.24
N LEU A 669 -74.10 -28.40 -64.75
CA LEU A 669 -74.13 -27.98 -66.16
C LEU A 669 -73.28 -26.73 -66.42
N SER A 670 -72.82 -26.59 -67.66
CA SER A 670 -71.97 -25.49 -68.13
C SER A 670 -72.77 -24.26 -68.57
N ALA A 671 -72.45 -23.09 -68.00
CA ALA A 671 -72.62 -21.78 -68.64
C ALA A 671 -71.35 -20.95 -68.31
N HIS A 672 -70.56 -20.51 -69.29
CA HIS A 672 -70.77 -19.28 -70.08
C HIS A 672 -70.89 -18.02 -69.17
N LEU A 673 -70.10 -16.94 -69.37
CA LEU A 673 -69.40 -16.52 -70.59
C LEU A 673 -68.31 -15.45 -70.29
N ARG A 674 -67.52 -15.13 -71.33
CA ARG A 674 -66.58 -13.99 -71.49
C ARG A 674 -65.33 -13.95 -70.60
N GLY A 675 -64.19 -13.82 -71.27
CA GLY A 675 -63.03 -13.12 -70.71
C GLY A 675 -63.02 -11.65 -71.11
N LYS A 676 -62.40 -10.83 -70.26
CA LYS A 676 -61.50 -9.75 -70.68
C LYS A 676 -60.43 -9.52 -69.61
#